data_AF-A0A0A1H1F6-F1
#
_entry.id   AF-A0A0A1H1F6-F1
#
_cell.length_a   1.000
_cell.length_b   1.000
_cell.length_c   1.000
_cell.angle_alpha   90.00
_cell.angle_beta   90.00
_cell.angle_gamma   90.00
#
_symmetry.space_group_name_H-M   'P 1'
#
loop_
_entity.id
_entity.type
_entity.pdbx_description
1 polymer ?
#
loop_
_entity_poly.entity_id
_entity_poly.type
_entity_poly.pdbx_seq_one_letter_code
_entity_poly.pdbx_strand_id
1 'polypeptide(L)'
;MANIDPYRTEEELVEDDEEVDMSFLPPFAKGTENEVLYVENARMERRLERTERALETNMDRLHIMDEHLKNVQQELKYTQTRVEAKNKEIESEKHLNAMAEREMGRLKKDIGKMEAERQELADKINGLQNQIYKNNEKLDQFKMLMNWNQEELEQWALAERQKAEDNAALEKYRHADDGKVKELTLALERVSKQVVGRKEELEAEVVETQAAQIQLDKAAEDFRKLHVERQDLIRQWEEAVEAMRHRDAAIAAASEQFAMQKDVLRERKRELDAQARFLENETLNTKEADARVAYYEREVGKQRDVLAREQARTEELNNQVELVKATLSKAATELAQRTVENKQAREDLDAKRQKLDAARKRFVVLKRKLENEFGNLDSMEAKASELEAMRRGEEARLKAILKEHELLKKEQYKRSQVLFDLRQKERELISEISGGQGQNKNLAARIHALDEQVVRQQELLYNVEFQLQQMERKVARAGGVRSEEETRALNARIEKLTAILEGVNAEYSMLLEQVKRAEDDLLAARRANTSLRADRAKLDETISTLKLENDMVSRQVKGSVEAREKALVDHDVLALEVKRLRDILAAHADEVFSLENRKQQLALSMEERKQEVEVHRDGLRAELRLLREDVHRITLELKERLLRCEKLQAKFEIISAKHRGSGEDDGEERTQAYYVIKAAQEREALQREGDDLDGRIRVAEKEVAALEATLAQLMAVNTNFAASYKKVGSKEAFEERAALRDKLDKAYDKLKARRADEAAIAGDIQVSEARLSNLGQEQRSLQALVDDMTRRKAEAQRQLDEQREKLGRALGRTDKLRQKLGLANSPQGADVELAEVRDVTRAMLLELKALALANPGAMIAEACEAAGIRLPSGGSNPPSLGGSRPGSARSQTSLGSVRSARSVASQQRGGMGGSPAVRTIQLGA
;
A
#
# COMPACT_ATOMS: atom_id res chain seq x y z
N MET A 1 -27.02 161.82 99.56
CA MET A 1 -26.49 162.30 100.86
C MET A 1 -27.37 163.44 101.34
N ALA A 2 -27.59 163.50 102.66
CA ALA A 2 -27.88 164.68 103.50
C ALA A 2 -28.67 165.91 102.93
N ASN A 3 -29.87 166.12 103.51
CA ASN A 3 -30.20 167.21 104.44
C ASN A 3 -30.19 168.70 103.97
N ILE A 4 -31.32 169.42 104.18
CA ILE A 4 -31.46 170.60 105.08
C ILE A 4 -32.84 171.29 104.88
N ASP A 5 -33.41 171.77 106.00
CA ASP A 5 -34.71 172.44 106.17
C ASP A 5 -34.52 173.95 106.44
N PRO A 6 -35.29 174.88 105.82
CA PRO A 6 -35.13 176.32 106.08
C PRO A 6 -36.44 177.12 106.33
N TYR A 7 -37.26 176.80 107.34
CA TYR A 7 -38.36 177.71 107.77
C TYR A 7 -38.64 177.76 109.28
N ARG A 8 -37.86 178.56 110.03
CA ARG A 8 -38.31 179.23 111.26
C ARG A 8 -37.42 180.42 111.61
N THR A 9 -37.98 181.62 111.70
CA THR A 9 -37.32 182.82 112.23
C THR A 9 -38.24 183.46 113.27
N GLU A 10 -37.63 183.87 114.38
CA GLU A 10 -38.27 184.35 115.61
C GLU A 10 -38.29 185.89 115.67
N GLU A 11 -38.58 186.41 116.86
CA GLU A 11 -38.30 187.75 117.39
C GLU A 11 -39.17 188.91 116.86
N GLU A 12 -40.21 189.31 117.60
CA GLU A 12 -40.22 190.03 118.89
C GLU A 12 -40.36 191.56 118.73
N LEU A 13 -41.11 192.14 119.67
CA LEU A 13 -41.57 193.53 119.69
C LEU A 13 -40.64 194.36 120.58
N VAL A 14 -40.40 195.61 120.19
CA VAL A 14 -39.90 196.63 121.14
C VAL A 14 -40.76 197.88 120.99
N GLU A 15 -41.45 198.22 122.09
CA GLU A 15 -42.04 199.53 122.34
C GLU A 15 -40.97 200.38 123.02
N ASP A 16 -40.77 201.62 122.57
CA ASP A 16 -39.98 202.60 123.31
C ASP A 16 -40.77 203.92 123.39
N ASP A 17 -41.08 204.29 124.64
CA ASP A 17 -41.59 205.60 125.03
C ASP A 17 -40.41 206.56 125.18
N GLU A 18 -40.21 207.47 124.23
CA GLU A 18 -39.27 208.58 124.41
C GLU A 18 -39.92 209.94 124.16
N GLU A 19 -39.55 210.86 125.06
CA GLU A 19 -40.14 212.19 125.26
C GLU A 19 -40.16 213.02 123.97
N VAL A 20 -41.19 213.86 123.83
CA VAL A 20 -41.28 214.82 122.72
C VAL A 20 -40.44 216.04 123.08
N ASP A 21 -39.45 216.36 122.24
CA ASP A 21 -38.66 217.57 122.39
C ASP A 21 -39.54 218.82 122.22
N MET A 22 -39.46 219.69 123.22
CA MET A 22 -40.25 220.92 123.36
C MET A 22 -39.50 222.16 122.87
N SER A 23 -38.31 222.00 122.28
CA SER A 23 -37.42 223.08 121.84
C SER A 23 -38.01 223.99 120.75
N PHE A 24 -38.94 223.47 119.93
CA PHE A 24 -39.50 224.20 118.78
C PHE A 24 -40.74 225.06 119.10
N LEU A 25 -41.24 225.06 120.34
CA LEU A 25 -42.50 225.75 120.70
C LEU A 25 -42.28 227.22 121.15
N PRO A 26 -42.92 228.22 120.51
CA PRO A 26 -42.77 229.64 120.88
C PRO A 26 -43.26 229.98 122.31
N PRO A 27 -42.69 231.00 122.99
CA PRO A 27 -43.03 231.32 124.39
C PRO A 27 -44.49 231.72 124.68
N PHE A 28 -45.26 232.10 123.65
CA PHE A 28 -46.69 232.41 123.79
C PHE A 28 -47.61 231.17 123.63
N ALA A 29 -47.04 230.00 123.32
CA ALA A 29 -47.79 228.81 122.91
C ALA A 29 -47.80 227.65 123.94
N LYS A 30 -46.91 227.65 124.94
CA LYS A 30 -46.90 226.62 126.00
C LYS A 30 -48.16 226.72 126.87
N GLY A 31 -48.87 225.61 127.06
CA GLY A 31 -50.10 225.55 127.88
C GLY A 31 -51.43 225.78 127.14
N THR A 32 -51.52 225.50 125.84
CA THR A 32 -52.77 225.54 125.05
C THR A 32 -52.98 224.25 124.24
N GLU A 33 -54.13 224.08 123.58
CA GLU A 33 -54.47 222.89 122.74
C GLU A 33 -53.39 222.49 121.71
N ASN A 34 -52.56 223.43 121.26
CA ASN A 34 -51.51 223.19 120.26
C ASN A 34 -50.43 222.19 120.71
N GLU A 35 -50.22 222.01 122.00
CA GLU A 35 -49.17 221.13 122.55
C GLU A 35 -49.49 219.64 122.32
N VAL A 36 -50.77 219.27 122.43
CA VAL A 36 -51.26 217.89 122.21
C VAL A 36 -51.13 217.47 120.74
N LEU A 37 -51.45 218.39 119.81
CA LEU A 37 -51.37 218.14 118.37
C LEU A 37 -49.94 217.90 117.87
N TYR A 38 -48.92 218.47 118.52
CA TYR A 38 -47.53 218.27 118.14
C TYR A 38 -47.05 216.84 118.48
N VAL A 39 -47.46 216.31 119.63
CA VAL A 39 -47.18 214.93 120.06
C VAL A 39 -47.80 213.91 119.10
N GLU A 40 -49.04 214.12 118.64
CA GLU A 40 -49.69 213.22 117.68
C GLU A 40 -49.01 213.23 116.30
N ASN A 41 -48.61 214.40 115.78
CA ASN A 41 -47.94 214.50 114.48
C ASN A 41 -46.60 213.75 114.46
N ALA A 42 -45.75 213.96 115.46
CA ALA A 42 -44.45 213.28 115.57
C ALA A 42 -44.59 211.75 115.64
N ARG A 43 -45.69 211.24 116.23
CA ARG A 43 -45.98 209.80 116.30
C ARG A 43 -46.38 209.22 114.94
N MET A 44 -47.01 210.01 114.08
CA MET A 44 -47.44 209.59 112.74
C MET A 44 -46.29 209.61 111.72
N GLU A 45 -45.41 210.62 111.75
CA GLU A 45 -44.23 210.70 110.87
C GLU A 45 -43.29 209.49 111.08
N ARG A 46 -42.98 209.15 112.34
CA ARG A 46 -42.17 207.95 112.67
C ARG A 46 -42.81 206.64 112.18
N ARG A 47 -44.13 206.59 112.02
CA ARG A 47 -44.85 205.41 111.51
C ARG A 47 -44.70 205.27 109.99
N LEU A 48 -44.64 206.38 109.26
CA LEU A 48 -44.40 206.42 107.82
C LEU A 48 -42.99 205.88 107.49
N GLU A 49 -41.98 206.37 108.18
CA GLU A 49 -40.56 206.06 107.94
C GLU A 49 -40.20 204.58 108.24
N ARG A 50 -40.99 203.90 109.10
CA ARG A 50 -40.89 202.45 109.31
C ARG A 50 -41.47 201.66 108.14
N THR A 51 -42.59 202.11 107.56
CA THR A 51 -43.22 201.43 106.43
C THR A 51 -42.42 201.53 105.13
N GLU A 52 -41.67 202.62 104.92
CA GLU A 52 -40.83 202.79 103.73
C GLU A 52 -39.62 201.84 103.74
N ARG A 53 -38.89 201.71 104.85
CA ARG A 53 -37.77 200.75 104.99
C ARG A 53 -38.21 199.29 104.83
N ALA A 54 -39.43 198.96 105.25
CA ALA A 54 -40.03 197.64 105.04
C ALA A 54 -40.41 197.37 103.58
N LEU A 55 -40.57 198.42 102.75
CA LEU A 55 -40.86 198.28 101.33
C LEU A 55 -39.57 197.96 100.54
N GLU A 56 -38.50 198.74 100.76
CA GLU A 56 -37.21 198.56 100.08
C GLU A 56 -36.63 197.14 100.29
N THR A 57 -36.60 196.69 101.55
CA THR A 57 -36.11 195.34 101.93
C THR A 57 -36.89 194.20 101.26
N ASN A 58 -38.16 194.40 100.90
CA ASN A 58 -38.93 193.42 100.12
C ASN A 58 -38.64 193.48 98.61
N MET A 59 -38.28 194.64 98.05
CA MET A 59 -37.90 194.77 96.64
C MET A 59 -36.56 194.10 96.35
N ASP A 60 -35.55 194.28 97.22
CA ASP A 60 -34.24 193.61 97.08
C ASP A 60 -34.39 192.09 97.10
N ARG A 61 -35.26 191.58 97.99
CA ARG A 61 -35.53 190.16 98.14
C ARG A 61 -36.20 189.54 96.90
N LEU A 62 -37.06 190.28 96.21
CA LEU A 62 -37.64 189.87 94.92
C LEU A 62 -36.59 189.80 93.81
N HIS A 63 -35.62 190.72 93.78
CA HIS A 63 -34.58 190.75 92.75
C HIS A 63 -33.70 189.49 92.79
N ILE A 64 -33.26 189.08 94.00
CA ILE A 64 -32.43 187.88 94.22
C ILE A 64 -33.14 186.60 93.73
N MET A 65 -34.47 186.49 93.91
CA MET A 65 -35.21 185.30 93.49
C MET A 65 -35.30 185.17 91.96
N ASP A 66 -35.36 186.28 91.22
CA ASP A 66 -35.42 186.26 89.75
C ASP A 66 -34.08 185.83 89.10
N GLU A 67 -32.94 186.24 89.70
CA GLU A 67 -31.63 185.71 89.29
C GLU A 67 -31.50 184.20 89.55
N HIS A 68 -31.96 183.74 90.70
CA HIS A 68 -31.88 182.32 91.06
C HIS A 68 -32.72 181.44 90.11
N LEU A 69 -33.87 181.93 89.64
CA LEU A 69 -34.71 181.25 88.66
C LEU A 69 -34.00 181.09 87.29
N LYS A 70 -33.29 182.12 86.83
CA LYS A 70 -32.53 182.09 85.58
C LYS A 70 -31.41 181.04 85.61
N ASN A 71 -30.70 180.91 86.73
CA ASN A 71 -29.64 179.92 86.90
C ASN A 71 -30.20 178.48 86.82
N VAL A 72 -31.33 178.20 87.49
CA VAL A 72 -31.98 176.88 87.43
C VAL A 72 -32.43 176.51 86.01
N GLN A 73 -32.90 177.50 85.22
CA GLN A 73 -33.28 177.27 83.82
C GLN A 73 -32.07 176.97 82.90
N GLN A 74 -30.88 177.49 83.19
CA GLN A 74 -29.68 177.13 82.44
C GLN A 74 -29.21 175.71 82.73
N GLU A 75 -29.18 175.30 84.01
CA GLU A 75 -28.83 173.92 84.41
C GLU A 75 -29.76 172.86 83.80
N LEU A 76 -31.06 173.17 83.66
CA LEU A 76 -32.01 172.29 82.97
C LEU A 76 -31.62 172.07 81.49
N LYS A 77 -31.16 173.12 80.79
CA LYS A 77 -30.70 173.00 79.39
C LYS A 77 -29.39 172.23 79.27
N TYR A 78 -28.43 172.46 80.18
CA TYR A 78 -27.16 171.71 80.17
C TYR A 78 -27.36 170.22 80.49
N THR A 79 -28.29 169.87 81.39
CA THR A 79 -28.64 168.48 81.66
C THR A 79 -29.34 167.80 80.48
N GLN A 80 -30.27 168.48 79.79
CA GLN A 80 -30.94 167.95 78.59
C GLN A 80 -29.94 167.65 77.46
N THR A 81 -29.10 168.62 77.08
CA THR A 81 -28.10 168.43 76.00
C THR A 81 -27.12 167.28 76.26
N ARG A 82 -26.73 167.08 77.53
CA ARG A 82 -25.88 165.95 77.95
C ARG A 82 -26.58 164.59 77.83
N VAL A 83 -27.89 164.50 78.06
CA VAL A 83 -28.68 163.27 77.86
C VAL A 83 -28.79 162.95 76.37
N GLU A 84 -29.07 163.93 75.51
CA GLU A 84 -29.12 163.74 74.06
C GLU A 84 -27.80 163.22 73.47
N ALA A 85 -26.66 163.75 73.96
CA ALA A 85 -25.33 163.28 73.55
C ALA A 85 -25.12 161.79 73.91
N LYS A 86 -25.50 161.37 75.12
CA LYS A 86 -25.38 159.97 75.55
C LYS A 86 -26.32 159.03 74.79
N ASN A 87 -27.51 159.48 74.38
CA ASN A 87 -28.39 158.67 73.54
C ASN A 87 -27.78 158.39 72.15
N LYS A 88 -27.17 159.41 71.51
CA LYS A 88 -26.48 159.24 70.22
C LYS A 88 -25.28 158.29 70.29
N GLU A 89 -24.56 158.32 71.40
CA GLU A 89 -23.45 157.39 71.69
C GLU A 89 -23.96 155.94 71.75
N ILE A 90 -25.04 155.68 72.50
CA ILE A 90 -25.69 154.36 72.60
C ILE A 90 -26.18 153.85 71.22
N GLU A 91 -26.71 154.72 70.37
CA GLU A 91 -27.11 154.36 69.00
C GLU A 91 -25.90 153.95 68.13
N SER A 92 -24.78 154.66 68.28
CA SER A 92 -23.54 154.33 67.55
C SER A 92 -22.94 152.98 67.97
N GLU A 93 -22.95 152.66 69.28
CA GLU A 93 -22.48 151.37 69.80
C GLU A 93 -23.36 150.22 69.30
N LYS A 94 -24.69 150.38 69.30
CA LYS A 94 -25.63 149.39 68.74
C LYS A 94 -25.36 149.12 67.25
N HIS A 95 -25.04 150.16 66.48
CA HIS A 95 -24.69 149.99 65.06
C HIS A 95 -23.39 149.22 64.87
N LEU A 96 -22.35 149.52 65.66
CA LEU A 96 -21.07 148.81 65.63
C LEU A 96 -21.21 147.33 66.02
N ASN A 97 -21.98 147.01 67.05
CA ASN A 97 -22.23 145.63 67.44
C ASN A 97 -22.95 144.83 66.33
N ALA A 98 -23.96 145.43 65.69
CA ALA A 98 -24.67 144.80 64.57
C ALA A 98 -23.77 144.57 63.34
N MET A 99 -22.72 145.39 63.14
CA MET A 99 -21.70 145.15 62.11
C MET A 99 -20.79 143.97 62.47
N ALA A 100 -20.33 143.90 63.73
CA ALA A 100 -19.50 142.80 64.23
C ALA A 100 -20.22 141.44 64.17
N GLU A 101 -21.50 141.38 64.52
CA GLU A 101 -22.33 140.18 64.42
C GLU A 101 -22.46 139.66 62.97
N ARG A 102 -22.58 140.58 61.99
CA ARG A 102 -22.64 140.20 60.56
C ARG A 102 -21.32 139.62 60.06
N GLU A 103 -20.19 140.24 60.37
CA GLU A 103 -18.87 139.70 59.99
C GLU A 103 -18.59 138.36 60.68
N MET A 104 -18.98 138.20 61.95
CA MET A 104 -18.91 136.91 62.65
C MET A 104 -19.77 135.83 61.95
N GLY A 105 -20.97 136.19 61.50
CA GLY A 105 -21.85 135.30 60.73
C GLY A 105 -21.27 134.91 59.37
N ARG A 106 -20.62 135.85 58.67
CA ARG A 106 -19.89 135.61 57.42
C ARG A 106 -18.73 134.64 57.63
N LEU A 107 -17.87 134.91 58.61
CA LEU A 107 -16.71 134.04 58.92
C LEU A 107 -17.15 132.62 59.28
N LYS A 108 -18.22 132.45 60.07
CA LYS A 108 -18.79 131.11 60.35
C LYS A 108 -19.23 130.38 59.07
N LYS A 109 -19.84 131.09 58.11
CA LYS A 109 -20.26 130.51 56.83
C LYS A 109 -19.07 130.10 55.96
N ASP A 110 -18.01 130.90 55.94
CA ASP A 110 -16.81 130.60 55.15
C ASP A 110 -15.97 129.47 55.79
N ILE A 111 -15.92 129.36 57.13
CA ILE A 111 -15.38 128.18 57.83
C ILE A 111 -16.14 126.91 57.43
N GLY A 112 -17.48 126.92 57.46
CA GLY A 112 -18.29 125.75 57.09
C GLY A 112 -18.10 125.29 55.64
N LYS A 113 -17.81 126.21 54.70
CA LYS A 113 -17.42 125.84 53.32
C LYS A 113 -16.06 125.12 53.30
N MET A 114 -15.06 125.67 53.98
CA MET A 114 -13.72 125.09 54.03
C MET A 114 -13.73 123.70 54.69
N GLU A 115 -14.59 123.48 55.69
CA GLU A 115 -14.79 122.16 56.30
C GLU A 115 -15.43 121.16 55.33
N ALA A 116 -16.43 121.59 54.54
CA ALA A 116 -17.05 120.76 53.50
C ALA A 116 -16.06 120.40 52.38
N GLU A 117 -15.28 121.36 51.89
CA GLU A 117 -14.23 121.13 50.88
C GLU A 117 -13.14 120.18 51.43
N ARG A 118 -12.76 120.30 52.70
CA ARG A 118 -11.84 119.37 53.36
C ARG A 118 -12.40 117.95 53.41
N GLN A 119 -13.70 117.79 53.68
CA GLN A 119 -14.36 116.49 53.71
C GLN A 119 -14.41 115.86 52.31
N GLU A 120 -14.79 116.63 51.28
CA GLU A 120 -14.76 116.14 49.90
C GLU A 120 -13.37 115.69 49.45
N LEU A 121 -12.32 116.41 49.85
CA LEU A 121 -10.93 116.03 49.56
C LEU A 121 -10.53 114.75 50.30
N ALA A 122 -10.94 114.57 51.55
CA ALA A 122 -10.74 113.33 52.29
C ALA A 122 -11.43 112.13 51.61
N ASP A 123 -12.68 112.30 51.16
CA ASP A 123 -13.44 111.26 50.46
C ASP A 123 -12.82 110.93 49.09
N LYS A 124 -12.32 111.93 48.36
CA LYS A 124 -11.54 111.73 47.11
C LYS A 124 -10.24 110.96 47.36
N ILE A 125 -9.51 111.27 48.43
CA ILE A 125 -8.29 110.54 48.84
C ILE A 125 -8.61 109.08 49.19
N ASN A 126 -9.65 108.83 49.98
CA ASN A 126 -10.11 107.47 50.32
C ASN A 126 -10.53 106.69 49.06
N GLY A 127 -11.20 107.35 48.10
CA GLY A 127 -11.55 106.78 46.81
C GLY A 127 -10.34 106.36 45.99
N LEU A 128 -9.32 107.22 45.90
CA LEU A 128 -8.07 106.92 45.19
C LEU A 128 -7.26 105.81 45.87
N GLN A 129 -7.16 105.81 47.21
CA GLN A 129 -6.51 104.73 47.96
C GLN A 129 -7.18 103.38 47.70
N ASN A 130 -8.52 103.32 47.76
CA ASN A 130 -9.28 102.11 47.44
C ASN A 130 -9.08 101.63 45.99
N GLN A 131 -8.89 102.54 45.03
CA GLN A 131 -8.55 102.16 43.65
C GLN A 131 -7.12 101.62 43.54
N ILE A 132 -6.15 102.22 44.24
CA ILE A 132 -4.76 101.76 44.28
C ILE A 132 -4.69 100.34 44.88
N TYR A 133 -5.37 100.07 46.00
CA TYR A 133 -5.43 98.73 46.59
C TYR A 133 -6.01 97.69 45.62
N LYS A 134 -7.17 97.98 44.99
CA LYS A 134 -7.79 97.07 44.01
C LYS A 134 -6.94 96.82 42.77
N ASN A 135 -6.16 97.82 42.33
CA ASN A 135 -5.27 97.67 41.19
C ASN A 135 -3.99 96.90 41.54
N ASN A 136 -3.45 97.08 42.76
CA ASN A 136 -2.35 96.25 43.27
C ASN A 136 -2.77 94.79 43.44
N GLU A 137 -3.95 94.53 44.01
CA GLU A 137 -4.49 93.17 44.17
C GLU A 137 -4.62 92.46 42.81
N LYS A 138 -5.17 93.13 41.79
CA LYS A 138 -5.21 92.61 40.41
C LYS A 138 -3.81 92.37 39.82
N LEU A 139 -2.87 93.27 40.08
CA LEU A 139 -1.50 93.15 39.58
C LEU A 139 -0.78 91.95 40.21
N ASP A 140 -1.03 91.66 41.48
CA ASP A 140 -0.50 90.47 42.15
C ASP A 140 -1.22 89.18 41.71
N GLN A 141 -2.53 89.22 41.44
CA GLN A 141 -3.25 88.13 40.77
C GLN A 141 -2.67 87.81 39.38
N PHE A 142 -2.34 88.84 38.58
CA PHE A 142 -1.68 88.64 37.28
C PHE A 142 -0.28 88.06 37.41
N LYS A 143 0.52 88.47 38.41
CA LYS A 143 1.82 87.82 38.69
C LYS A 143 1.67 86.36 39.06
N MET A 144 0.71 86.01 39.93
CA MET A 144 0.46 84.61 40.30
C MET A 144 0.04 83.78 39.09
N LEU A 145 -0.86 84.30 38.24
CA LEU A 145 -1.27 83.63 37.01
C LEU A 145 -0.10 83.47 36.03
N MET A 146 0.75 84.50 35.89
CA MET A 146 1.92 84.45 35.01
C MET A 146 2.97 83.45 35.51
N ASN A 147 3.21 83.37 36.81
CA ASN A 147 4.08 82.36 37.41
C ASN A 147 3.50 80.96 37.21
N TRP A 148 2.20 80.76 37.43
CA TRP A 148 1.56 79.45 37.25
C TRP A 148 1.59 78.98 35.79
N ASN A 149 1.32 79.87 34.83
CA ASN A 149 1.44 79.57 33.41
C ASN A 149 2.90 79.26 33.01
N GLN A 150 3.89 79.92 33.63
CA GLN A 150 5.31 79.64 33.40
C GLN A 150 5.72 78.27 33.96
N GLU A 151 5.28 77.94 35.18
CA GLU A 151 5.48 76.61 35.80
C GLU A 151 4.81 75.50 34.97
N GLU A 152 3.60 75.74 34.46
CA GLU A 152 2.91 74.78 33.59
C GLU A 152 3.69 74.57 32.27
N LEU A 153 4.16 75.64 31.63
CA LEU A 153 4.92 75.57 30.39
C LEU A 153 6.28 74.86 30.59
N GLU A 154 6.94 75.07 31.72
CA GLU A 154 8.16 74.34 32.11
C GLU A 154 7.88 72.85 32.36
N GLN A 155 6.74 72.50 32.98
CA GLN A 155 6.30 71.10 33.13
C GLN A 155 6.00 70.43 31.79
N TRP A 156 5.32 71.12 30.87
CA TRP A 156 5.07 70.62 29.51
C TRP A 156 6.38 70.40 28.74
N ALA A 157 7.32 71.34 28.80
CA ALA A 157 8.64 71.21 28.16
C ALA A 157 9.49 70.07 28.75
N LEU A 158 9.38 69.83 30.07
CA LEU A 158 10.03 68.69 30.72
C LEU A 158 9.40 67.35 30.29
N ALA A 159 8.07 67.28 30.22
CA ALA A 159 7.34 66.10 29.77
C ALA A 159 7.58 65.80 28.28
N GLU A 160 7.73 66.82 27.44
CA GLU A 160 8.14 66.68 26.04
C GLU A 160 9.55 66.10 25.92
N ARG A 161 10.52 66.61 26.68
CA ARG A 161 11.89 66.06 26.74
C ARG A 161 11.92 64.62 27.22
N GLN A 162 11.20 64.29 28.29
CA GLN A 162 11.11 62.92 28.81
C GLN A 162 10.53 61.98 27.76
N LYS A 163 9.44 62.36 27.07
CA LYS A 163 8.89 61.56 25.96
C LYS A 163 9.85 61.41 24.78
N ALA A 164 10.66 62.43 24.46
CA ALA A 164 11.67 62.33 23.42
C ALA A 164 12.81 61.37 23.81
N GLU A 165 13.23 61.39 25.08
CA GLU A 165 14.23 60.46 25.64
C GLU A 165 13.69 59.01 25.69
N ASP A 166 12.44 58.82 26.13
CA ASP A 166 11.76 57.52 26.14
C ASP A 166 11.60 56.95 24.72
N ASN A 167 11.19 57.76 23.75
CA ASN A 167 11.10 57.35 22.35
C ASN A 167 12.48 56.96 21.80
N ALA A 168 13.53 57.73 22.09
CA ALA A 168 14.90 57.40 21.69
C ALA A 168 15.43 56.12 22.38
N ALA A 169 14.94 55.79 23.58
CA ALA A 169 15.23 54.52 24.24
C ALA A 169 14.48 53.35 23.56
N LEU A 170 13.19 53.53 23.24
CA LEU A 170 12.39 52.54 22.51
C LEU A 170 12.96 52.24 21.12
N GLU A 171 13.44 53.25 20.39
CA GLU A 171 14.12 53.05 19.10
C GLU A 171 15.42 52.25 19.24
N LYS A 172 16.22 52.51 20.29
CA LYS A 172 17.44 51.73 20.58
C LYS A 172 17.12 50.27 20.90
N TYR A 173 16.11 50.01 21.73
CA TYR A 173 15.68 48.64 22.03
C TYR A 173 15.15 47.94 20.78
N ARG A 174 14.28 48.61 20.00
CA ARG A 174 13.79 48.09 18.72
C ARG A 174 14.93 47.74 17.76
N HIS A 175 15.96 48.57 17.64
CA HIS A 175 17.12 48.27 16.79
C HIS A 175 17.96 47.10 17.31
N ALA A 176 18.11 46.96 18.63
CA ALA A 176 18.76 45.80 19.24
C ALA A 176 17.96 44.51 19.00
N ASP A 177 16.64 44.56 19.15
CA ASP A 177 15.72 43.45 18.90
C ASP A 177 15.68 43.07 17.42
N ASP A 178 15.59 44.04 16.49
CA ASP A 178 15.70 43.81 15.04
C ASP A 178 17.05 43.14 14.68
N GLY A 179 18.13 43.51 15.37
CA GLY A 179 19.43 42.85 15.27
C GLY A 179 19.39 41.41 15.77
N LYS A 180 18.82 41.19 16.96
CA LYS A 180 18.70 39.86 17.57
C LYS A 180 17.81 38.91 16.77
N VAL A 181 16.71 39.41 16.21
CA VAL A 181 15.83 38.67 15.30
C VAL A 181 16.62 38.24 14.07
N LYS A 182 17.38 39.13 13.42
CA LYS A 182 18.23 38.76 12.26
C LYS A 182 19.29 37.71 12.60
N GLU A 183 19.97 37.83 13.74
CA GLU A 183 20.91 36.81 14.22
C GLU A 183 20.24 35.45 14.43
N LEU A 184 19.08 35.43 15.10
CA LEU A 184 18.33 34.21 15.38
C LEU A 184 17.77 33.60 14.09
N THR A 185 17.26 34.40 13.14
CA THR A 185 16.82 33.91 11.82
C THR A 185 17.98 33.27 11.06
N LEU A 186 19.16 33.90 11.01
CA LEU A 186 20.34 33.33 10.37
C LEU A 186 20.83 32.05 11.07
N ALA A 187 20.73 31.97 12.41
CA ALA A 187 21.03 30.75 13.15
C ALA A 187 20.03 29.63 12.83
N LEU A 188 18.74 29.96 12.77
CA LEU A 188 17.65 29.03 12.46
C LEU A 188 17.78 28.51 11.03
N GLU A 189 18.11 29.35 10.04
CA GLU A 189 18.43 28.92 8.67
C GLU A 189 19.64 27.97 8.60
N ARG A 190 20.72 28.26 9.33
CA ARG A 190 21.91 27.37 9.38
C ARG A 190 21.55 26.02 10.00
N VAL A 191 20.83 26.01 11.12
CA VAL A 191 20.40 24.78 11.79
C VAL A 191 19.42 24.02 10.91
N SER A 192 18.48 24.67 10.22
CA SER A 192 17.58 24.02 9.27
C SER A 192 18.35 23.37 8.11
N LYS A 193 19.35 24.05 7.53
CA LYS A 193 20.23 23.47 6.50
C LYS A 193 21.03 22.27 7.04
N GLN A 194 21.53 22.35 8.26
CA GLN A 194 22.20 21.21 8.91
C GLN A 194 21.24 20.05 9.16
N VAL A 195 20.01 20.30 9.60
CA VAL A 195 18.98 19.26 9.79
C VAL A 195 18.59 18.60 8.47
N VAL A 196 18.49 19.36 7.37
CA VAL A 196 18.25 18.79 6.03
C VAL A 196 19.44 17.93 5.59
N GLY A 197 20.67 18.45 5.64
CA GLY A 197 21.86 17.65 5.29
C GLY A 197 22.03 16.39 6.14
N ARG A 198 21.76 16.46 7.45
CA ARG A 198 21.75 15.28 8.34
C ARG A 198 20.65 14.28 8.03
N LYS A 199 19.51 14.72 7.49
CA LYS A 199 18.46 13.80 6.99
C LYS A 199 18.89 13.15 5.68
N GLU A 200 19.48 13.90 4.76
CA GLU A 200 20.02 13.36 3.50
C GLU A 200 21.15 12.34 3.77
N GLU A 201 22.06 12.63 4.70
CA GLU A 201 23.07 11.68 5.20
C GLU A 201 22.42 10.41 5.78
N LEU A 202 21.44 10.56 6.67
CA LEU A 202 20.73 9.43 7.29
C LEU A 202 19.93 8.60 6.27
N GLU A 203 19.26 9.24 5.31
CA GLU A 203 18.52 8.57 4.24
C GLU A 203 19.48 7.81 3.32
N ALA A 204 20.67 8.37 3.02
CA ALA A 204 21.72 7.67 2.29
C ALA A 204 22.26 6.44 3.06
N GLU A 205 22.58 6.58 4.35
CA GLU A 205 23.01 5.45 5.20
C GLU A 205 21.90 4.39 5.34
N VAL A 206 20.63 4.78 5.43
CA VAL A 206 19.48 3.86 5.47
C VAL A 206 19.34 3.11 4.13
N VAL A 207 19.50 3.78 2.99
CA VAL A 207 19.45 3.13 1.67
C VAL A 207 20.66 2.20 1.48
N GLU A 208 21.85 2.59 1.91
CA GLU A 208 23.06 1.74 1.82
C GLU A 208 22.97 0.51 2.73
N THR A 209 22.51 0.68 3.98
CA THR A 209 22.30 -0.45 4.91
C THR A 209 21.19 -1.38 4.43
N GLN A 210 20.08 -0.85 3.90
CA GLN A 210 19.04 -1.67 3.26
C GLN A 210 19.57 -2.43 2.04
N ALA A 211 20.36 -1.78 1.17
CA ALA A 211 20.97 -2.43 0.02
C ALA A 211 21.95 -3.53 0.43
N ALA A 212 22.79 -3.28 1.45
CA ALA A 212 23.69 -4.28 2.02
C ALA A 212 22.91 -5.45 2.66
N GLN A 213 21.80 -5.18 3.35
CA GLN A 213 20.97 -6.22 3.95
C GLN A 213 20.25 -7.07 2.88
N ILE A 214 19.72 -6.45 1.82
CA ILE A 214 19.17 -7.18 0.66
C ILE A 214 20.25 -8.05 -0.01
N GLN A 215 21.48 -7.56 -0.12
CA GLN A 215 22.61 -8.36 -0.64
C GLN A 215 22.97 -9.52 0.29
N LEU A 216 22.97 -9.32 1.61
CA LEU A 216 23.22 -10.37 2.60
C LEU A 216 22.10 -11.43 2.62
N ASP A 217 20.84 -11.01 2.58
CA ASP A 217 19.69 -11.93 2.52
C ASP A 217 19.70 -12.73 1.22
N LYS A 218 19.96 -12.09 0.08
CA LYS A 218 20.13 -12.78 -1.20
C LYS A 218 21.32 -13.74 -1.20
N ALA A 219 22.46 -13.34 -0.64
CA ALA A 219 23.62 -14.22 -0.49
C ALA A 219 23.29 -15.41 0.42
N ALA A 220 22.54 -15.20 1.51
CA ALA A 220 22.09 -16.27 2.40
C ALA A 220 21.08 -17.22 1.72
N GLU A 221 20.17 -16.71 0.89
CA GLU A 221 19.32 -17.54 0.03
C GLU A 221 20.14 -18.35 -0.96
N ASP A 222 21.11 -17.73 -1.64
CA ASP A 222 21.93 -18.40 -2.64
C ASP A 222 22.86 -19.45 -1.98
N PHE A 223 23.38 -19.18 -0.77
CA PHE A 223 24.05 -20.19 0.06
C PHE A 223 23.12 -21.35 0.45
N ARG A 224 21.85 -21.09 0.79
CA ARG A 224 20.87 -22.17 1.07
C ARG A 224 20.59 -22.98 -0.19
N LYS A 225 20.39 -22.35 -1.35
CA LYS A 225 20.19 -23.03 -2.65
C LYS A 225 21.39 -23.91 -2.97
N LEU A 226 22.61 -23.35 -2.96
CA LEU A 226 23.86 -24.11 -3.18
C LEU A 226 24.04 -25.25 -2.16
N HIS A 227 23.60 -25.08 -0.92
CA HIS A 227 23.70 -26.15 0.08
C HIS A 227 22.70 -27.28 -0.17
N VAL A 228 21.48 -26.97 -0.62
CA VAL A 228 20.47 -27.96 -1.05
C VAL A 228 20.93 -28.66 -2.33
N GLU A 229 21.37 -27.92 -3.34
CA GLU A 229 21.95 -28.47 -4.59
C GLU A 229 23.13 -29.40 -4.29
N ARG A 230 24.01 -29.03 -3.34
CA ARG A 230 25.10 -29.90 -2.87
C ARG A 230 24.58 -31.14 -2.16
N GLN A 231 23.53 -31.05 -1.34
CA GLN A 231 22.93 -32.21 -0.68
C GLN A 231 22.26 -33.15 -1.69
N ASP A 232 21.53 -32.62 -2.67
CA ASP A 232 20.95 -33.41 -3.76
C ASP A 232 22.03 -34.06 -4.63
N LEU A 233 23.12 -33.36 -4.92
CA LEU A 233 24.24 -33.94 -5.68
C LEU A 233 24.99 -35.02 -4.88
N ILE A 234 25.11 -34.87 -3.56
CA ILE A 234 25.63 -35.93 -2.67
C ILE A 234 24.67 -37.13 -2.67
N ARG A 235 23.37 -36.92 -2.49
CA ARG A 235 22.36 -37.99 -2.53
C ARG A 235 22.36 -38.73 -3.87
N GLN A 236 22.42 -38.00 -4.99
CA GLN A 236 22.56 -38.59 -6.33
C GLN A 236 23.86 -39.39 -6.47
N TRP A 237 24.95 -38.95 -5.85
CA TRP A 237 26.22 -39.68 -5.81
C TRP A 237 26.11 -40.96 -4.97
N GLU A 238 25.48 -40.90 -3.80
CA GLU A 238 25.22 -42.05 -2.92
C GLU A 238 24.31 -43.07 -3.63
N GLU A 239 23.19 -42.64 -4.20
CA GLU A 239 22.29 -43.46 -5.03
C GLU A 239 23.01 -44.07 -6.24
N ALA A 240 23.91 -43.32 -6.91
CA ALA A 240 24.71 -43.85 -8.01
C ALA A 240 25.74 -44.89 -7.54
N VAL A 241 26.37 -44.68 -6.37
CA VAL A 241 27.32 -45.63 -5.76
C VAL A 241 26.60 -46.90 -5.29
N GLU A 242 25.41 -46.78 -4.71
CA GLU A 242 24.56 -47.92 -4.34
C GLU A 242 24.07 -48.67 -5.58
N ALA A 243 23.62 -47.98 -6.62
CA ALA A 243 23.24 -48.59 -7.89
C ALA A 243 24.44 -49.26 -8.59
N MET A 244 25.66 -48.73 -8.46
CA MET A 244 26.88 -49.40 -8.92
C MET A 244 27.16 -50.65 -8.07
N ARG A 245 27.12 -50.58 -6.73
CA ARG A 245 27.28 -51.76 -5.86
C ARG A 245 26.27 -52.85 -6.14
N HIS A 246 25.00 -52.51 -6.37
CA HIS A 246 23.97 -53.47 -6.75
C HIS A 246 24.23 -54.08 -8.14
N ARG A 247 24.72 -53.30 -9.11
CA ARG A 247 25.14 -53.82 -10.41
C ARG A 247 26.37 -54.71 -10.30
N ASP A 248 27.38 -54.35 -9.53
CA ASP A 248 28.59 -55.15 -9.30
C ASP A 248 28.26 -56.46 -8.60
N ALA A 249 27.37 -56.44 -7.60
CA ALA A 249 26.85 -57.65 -6.96
C ALA A 249 26.05 -58.53 -7.92
N ALA A 250 25.21 -57.94 -8.78
CA ALA A 250 24.48 -58.68 -9.82
C ALA A 250 25.40 -59.25 -10.91
N ILE A 251 26.46 -58.53 -11.29
CA ILE A 251 27.51 -59.00 -12.21
C ILE A 251 28.30 -60.13 -11.57
N ALA A 252 28.66 -60.02 -10.29
CA ALA A 252 29.33 -61.08 -9.54
C ALA A 252 28.46 -62.35 -9.50
N ALA A 253 27.20 -62.23 -9.08
CA ALA A 253 26.25 -63.36 -9.06
C ALA A 253 26.01 -63.96 -10.46
N ALA A 254 25.88 -63.14 -11.50
CA ALA A 254 25.76 -63.62 -12.88
C ALA A 254 27.05 -64.30 -13.38
N SER A 255 28.23 -63.81 -12.98
CA SER A 255 29.52 -64.41 -13.31
C SER A 255 29.74 -65.76 -12.60
N GLU A 256 29.27 -65.88 -11.36
CA GLU A 256 29.27 -67.12 -10.59
C GLU A 256 28.30 -68.14 -11.20
N GLN A 257 27.07 -67.73 -11.53
CA GLN A 257 26.12 -68.57 -12.27
C GLN A 257 26.67 -69.01 -13.64
N PHE A 258 27.37 -68.13 -14.35
CA PHE A 258 28.03 -68.47 -15.61
C PHE A 258 29.20 -69.44 -15.41
N ALA A 259 29.98 -69.30 -14.34
CA ALA A 259 31.04 -70.25 -13.98
C ALA A 259 30.45 -71.63 -13.65
N MET A 260 29.41 -71.70 -12.80
CA MET A 260 28.68 -72.93 -12.48
C MET A 260 28.12 -73.59 -13.75
N GLN A 261 27.44 -72.83 -14.63
CA GLN A 261 26.93 -73.38 -15.89
C GLN A 261 28.05 -73.85 -16.84
N LYS A 262 29.19 -73.17 -16.85
CA LYS A 262 30.37 -73.57 -17.64
C LYS A 262 31.00 -74.86 -17.11
N ASP A 263 30.99 -75.08 -15.80
CA ASP A 263 31.46 -76.32 -15.19
C ASP A 263 30.48 -77.48 -15.39
N VAL A 264 29.16 -77.25 -15.24
CA VAL A 264 28.13 -78.24 -15.65
C VAL A 264 28.25 -78.58 -17.14
N LEU A 265 28.58 -77.61 -18.00
CA LEU A 265 28.80 -77.85 -19.43
C LEU A 265 30.10 -78.63 -19.69
N ARG A 266 31.15 -78.44 -18.87
CA ARG A 266 32.37 -79.27 -18.91
C ARG A 266 32.09 -80.69 -18.44
N GLU A 267 31.29 -80.88 -17.40
CA GLU A 267 30.87 -82.20 -16.90
C GLU A 267 30.03 -82.93 -17.94
N ARG A 268 28.99 -82.30 -18.48
CA ARG A 268 28.20 -82.89 -19.58
C ARG A 268 29.03 -83.19 -20.83
N LYS A 269 30.07 -82.39 -21.13
CA LYS A 269 31.02 -82.72 -22.20
C LYS A 269 31.87 -83.95 -21.85
N ARG A 270 32.38 -84.07 -20.62
CA ARG A 270 33.09 -85.28 -20.16
C ARG A 270 32.19 -86.52 -20.20
N GLU A 271 30.91 -86.39 -19.82
CA GLU A 271 29.90 -87.45 -19.92
C GLU A 271 29.66 -87.86 -21.38
N LEU A 272 29.47 -86.89 -22.28
CA LEU A 272 29.30 -87.15 -23.71
C LEU A 272 30.56 -87.77 -24.34
N ASP A 273 31.76 -87.29 -23.99
CA ASP A 273 33.04 -87.86 -24.44
C ASP A 273 33.22 -89.30 -23.90
N ALA A 274 32.80 -89.57 -22.66
CA ALA A 274 32.82 -90.91 -22.07
C ALA A 274 31.80 -91.84 -22.74
N GLN A 275 30.58 -91.35 -23.04
CA GLN A 275 29.56 -92.09 -23.79
C GLN A 275 30.00 -92.34 -25.24
N ALA A 276 30.66 -91.38 -25.89
CA ALA A 276 31.22 -91.55 -27.23
C ALA A 276 32.33 -92.59 -27.26
N ARG A 277 33.25 -92.58 -26.28
CA ARG A 277 34.28 -93.63 -26.14
C ARG A 277 33.69 -95.00 -25.79
N PHE A 278 32.64 -95.04 -24.97
CA PHE A 278 31.92 -96.29 -24.68
C PHE A 278 31.25 -96.83 -25.94
N LEU A 279 30.57 -95.98 -26.72
CA LEU A 279 30.00 -96.34 -28.01
C LEU A 279 31.08 -96.83 -28.99
N GLU A 280 32.22 -96.13 -29.08
CA GLU A 280 33.33 -96.53 -29.94
C GLU A 280 33.88 -97.92 -29.54
N ASN A 281 34.11 -98.16 -28.25
CA ASN A 281 34.49 -99.47 -27.73
C ASN A 281 33.45 -100.55 -28.04
N GLU A 282 32.15 -100.29 -27.87
CA GLU A 282 31.09 -101.22 -28.24
C GLU A 282 31.03 -101.48 -29.76
N THR A 283 31.30 -100.47 -30.60
CA THR A 283 31.42 -100.67 -32.06
C THR A 283 32.68 -101.45 -32.46
N LEU A 284 33.72 -101.45 -31.63
CA LEU A 284 34.90 -102.30 -31.82
C LEU A 284 34.65 -103.73 -31.33
N ASN A 285 34.03 -103.88 -30.15
CA ASN A 285 33.61 -105.18 -29.60
C ASN A 285 32.67 -105.92 -30.55
N THR A 286 31.71 -105.22 -31.17
CA THR A 286 30.81 -105.80 -32.17
C THR A 286 31.54 -106.17 -33.47
N LYS A 287 32.45 -105.33 -33.98
CA LYS A 287 33.32 -105.71 -35.13
C LYS A 287 34.21 -106.92 -34.83
N GLU A 288 34.73 -107.05 -33.61
CA GLU A 288 35.47 -108.23 -33.18
C GLU A 288 34.57 -109.47 -33.08
N ALA A 289 33.34 -109.32 -32.56
CA ALA A 289 32.36 -110.39 -32.51
C ALA A 289 31.97 -110.85 -33.93
N ASP A 290 31.70 -109.94 -34.85
CA ASP A 290 31.41 -110.22 -36.26
C ASP A 290 32.59 -110.93 -36.95
N ALA A 291 33.83 -110.50 -36.68
CA ALA A 291 35.03 -111.16 -37.18
C ALA A 291 35.20 -112.59 -36.62
N ARG A 292 34.86 -112.82 -35.35
CA ARG A 292 34.83 -114.16 -34.74
C ARG A 292 33.71 -115.01 -35.33
N VAL A 293 32.52 -114.46 -35.55
CA VAL A 293 31.41 -115.15 -36.24
C VAL A 293 31.83 -115.56 -37.64
N ALA A 294 32.37 -114.65 -38.45
CA ALA A 294 32.86 -114.96 -39.80
C ALA A 294 34.00 -116.00 -39.82
N TYR A 295 34.84 -116.04 -38.78
CA TYR A 295 35.83 -117.11 -38.60
C TYR A 295 35.17 -118.46 -38.32
N TYR A 296 34.23 -118.52 -37.36
CA TYR A 296 33.53 -119.75 -37.03
C TYR A 296 32.61 -120.24 -38.16
N GLU A 297 31.99 -119.35 -38.94
CA GLU A 297 31.23 -119.71 -40.14
C GLU A 297 32.11 -120.39 -41.19
N ARG A 298 33.35 -119.93 -41.39
CA ARG A 298 34.34 -120.59 -42.27
C ARG A 298 34.76 -121.96 -41.74
N GLU A 299 34.95 -122.12 -40.43
CA GLU A 299 35.27 -123.43 -39.83
C GLU A 299 34.07 -124.40 -39.90
N VAL A 300 32.85 -123.93 -39.65
CA VAL A 300 31.63 -124.72 -39.88
C VAL A 300 31.47 -125.10 -41.35
N GLY A 301 31.83 -124.21 -42.28
CA GLY A 301 31.92 -124.50 -43.71
C GLY A 301 32.91 -125.64 -44.00
N LYS A 302 34.15 -125.53 -43.52
CA LYS A 302 35.16 -126.60 -43.66
C LYS A 302 34.71 -127.92 -43.05
N GLN A 303 34.05 -127.91 -41.88
CA GLN A 303 33.55 -129.15 -41.27
C GLN A 303 32.38 -129.75 -42.05
N ARG A 304 31.52 -128.94 -42.68
CA ARG A 304 30.50 -129.43 -43.62
C ARG A 304 31.13 -130.04 -44.87
N ASP A 305 32.18 -129.45 -45.43
CA ASP A 305 32.91 -130.03 -46.56
C ASP A 305 33.59 -131.36 -46.20
N VAL A 306 34.16 -131.48 -45.00
CA VAL A 306 34.73 -132.73 -44.49
C VAL A 306 33.65 -133.78 -44.28
N LEU A 307 32.50 -133.40 -43.69
CA LEU A 307 31.36 -134.30 -43.50
C LEU A 307 30.84 -134.83 -44.85
N ALA A 308 30.70 -133.97 -45.86
CA ALA A 308 30.27 -134.37 -47.20
C ALA A 308 31.25 -135.34 -47.87
N ARG A 309 32.57 -135.15 -47.69
CA ARG A 309 33.59 -136.07 -48.21
C ARG A 309 33.54 -137.43 -47.53
N GLU A 310 33.43 -137.48 -46.21
CA GLU A 310 33.32 -138.76 -45.50
C GLU A 310 31.97 -139.44 -45.76
N GLN A 311 30.88 -138.69 -45.96
CA GLN A 311 29.59 -139.24 -46.41
C GLN A 311 29.73 -139.92 -47.77
N ALA A 312 30.27 -139.24 -48.78
CA ALA A 312 30.53 -139.83 -50.10
C ALA A 312 31.43 -141.08 -50.03
N ARG A 313 32.44 -141.06 -49.14
CA ARG A 313 33.30 -142.22 -48.89
C ARG A 313 32.55 -143.38 -48.23
N THR A 314 31.61 -143.12 -47.31
CA THR A 314 30.77 -144.17 -46.71
C THR A 314 29.76 -144.75 -47.71
N GLU A 315 29.25 -143.94 -48.64
CA GLU A 315 28.41 -144.43 -49.75
C GLU A 315 29.23 -145.32 -50.70
N GLU A 316 30.45 -144.91 -51.06
CA GLU A 316 31.35 -145.70 -51.90
C GLU A 316 31.75 -147.03 -51.23
N LEU A 317 32.03 -147.02 -49.92
CA LEU A 317 32.26 -148.23 -49.13
C LEU A 317 31.00 -149.12 -49.03
N ASN A 318 29.80 -148.54 -48.88
CA ASN A 318 28.56 -149.31 -48.92
C ASN A 318 28.37 -149.99 -50.28
N ASN A 319 28.62 -149.28 -51.38
CA ASN A 319 28.55 -149.83 -52.74
C ASN A 319 29.55 -150.99 -52.93
N GLN A 320 30.77 -150.88 -52.37
CA GLN A 320 31.74 -151.99 -52.33
C GLN A 320 31.23 -153.17 -51.49
N VAL A 321 30.62 -152.93 -50.33
CA VAL A 321 30.03 -153.97 -49.48
C VAL A 321 28.84 -154.65 -50.17
N GLU A 322 28.01 -153.92 -50.92
CA GLU A 322 26.93 -154.52 -51.72
C GLU A 322 27.47 -155.36 -52.87
N LEU A 323 28.52 -154.91 -53.55
CA LEU A 323 29.21 -155.69 -54.58
C LEU A 323 29.78 -157.00 -53.99
N VAL A 324 30.39 -156.95 -52.80
CA VAL A 324 30.89 -158.13 -52.09
C VAL A 324 29.76 -159.04 -51.60
N LYS A 325 28.62 -158.49 -51.14
CA LYS A 325 27.42 -159.28 -50.84
C LYS A 325 26.86 -159.97 -52.08
N ALA A 326 26.88 -159.30 -53.24
CA ALA A 326 26.43 -159.87 -54.51
C ALA A 326 27.35 -161.00 -54.99
N THR A 327 28.68 -160.86 -54.88
CA THR A 327 29.62 -161.93 -55.23
C THR A 327 29.57 -163.09 -54.23
N LEU A 328 29.42 -162.82 -52.93
CA LEU A 328 29.24 -163.86 -51.90
C LEU A 328 27.91 -164.61 -52.08
N SER A 329 26.83 -163.90 -52.41
CA SER A 329 25.54 -164.48 -52.80
C SER A 329 25.70 -165.44 -53.98
N LYS A 330 26.39 -165.00 -55.03
CA LYS A 330 26.67 -165.82 -56.21
C LYS A 330 27.50 -167.07 -55.86
N ALA A 331 28.58 -166.91 -55.10
CA ALA A 331 29.39 -168.02 -54.61
C ALA A 331 28.62 -168.98 -53.70
N ALA A 332 27.68 -168.48 -52.89
CA ALA A 332 26.79 -169.31 -52.06
C ALA A 332 25.79 -170.10 -52.92
N THR A 333 25.25 -169.51 -54.00
CA THR A 333 24.40 -170.25 -54.96
C THR A 333 25.18 -171.31 -55.74
N GLU A 334 26.42 -171.02 -56.13
CA GLU A 334 27.32 -172.00 -56.76
C GLU A 334 27.67 -173.13 -55.78
N LEU A 335 27.95 -172.83 -54.51
CA LEU A 335 28.17 -173.84 -53.46
C LEU A 335 26.91 -174.69 -53.21
N ALA A 336 25.72 -174.09 -53.24
CA ALA A 336 24.45 -174.80 -53.15
C ALA A 336 24.25 -175.76 -54.35
N GLN A 337 24.56 -175.33 -55.57
CA GLN A 337 24.60 -176.21 -56.74
C GLN A 337 25.60 -177.36 -56.56
N ARG A 338 26.85 -177.06 -56.19
CA ARG A 338 27.91 -178.08 -55.98
C ARG A 338 27.60 -179.08 -54.85
N THR A 339 26.81 -178.68 -53.84
CA THR A 339 26.37 -179.58 -52.76
C THR A 339 25.18 -180.45 -53.17
N VAL A 340 24.29 -179.97 -54.05
CA VAL A 340 23.27 -180.80 -54.70
C VAL A 340 23.90 -181.80 -55.67
N GLU A 341 24.85 -181.36 -56.52
CA GLU A 341 25.65 -182.25 -57.38
C GLU A 341 26.39 -183.32 -56.55
N ASN A 342 26.99 -182.95 -55.41
CA ASN A 342 27.64 -183.92 -54.52
C ASN A 342 26.66 -184.90 -53.84
N LYS A 343 25.41 -184.48 -53.55
CA LYS A 343 24.39 -185.40 -53.05
C LYS A 343 23.99 -186.41 -54.12
N GLN A 344 23.70 -185.96 -55.33
CA GLN A 344 23.38 -186.83 -56.47
C GLN A 344 24.55 -187.79 -56.78
N ALA A 345 25.79 -187.29 -56.78
CA ALA A 345 26.97 -188.12 -56.97
C ALA A 345 27.17 -189.16 -55.84
N ARG A 346 26.78 -188.86 -54.59
CA ARG A 346 26.80 -189.83 -53.47
C ARG A 346 25.69 -190.87 -53.60
N GLU A 347 24.48 -190.46 -53.98
CA GLU A 347 23.35 -191.35 -54.23
C GLU A 347 23.66 -192.33 -55.39
N ASP A 348 24.30 -191.84 -56.46
CA ASP A 348 24.84 -192.68 -57.54
C ASP A 348 25.94 -193.65 -57.08
N LEU A 349 26.79 -193.23 -56.14
CA LEU A 349 27.90 -194.04 -55.62
C LEU A 349 27.37 -195.15 -54.69
N ASP A 350 26.35 -194.86 -53.88
CA ASP A 350 25.67 -195.88 -53.06
C ASP A 350 24.79 -196.81 -53.89
N ALA A 351 24.15 -196.33 -54.97
CA ALA A 351 23.50 -197.19 -55.97
C ALA A 351 24.50 -198.11 -56.69
N LYS A 352 25.73 -197.64 -56.96
CA LYS A 352 26.84 -198.46 -57.48
C LYS A 352 27.38 -199.45 -56.45
N ARG A 353 27.44 -199.10 -55.16
CA ARG A 353 27.82 -200.01 -54.06
C ARG A 353 26.82 -201.14 -53.87
N GLN A 354 25.52 -200.86 -53.89
CA GLN A 354 24.48 -201.89 -53.81
C GLN A 354 24.55 -202.88 -55.00
N LYS A 355 24.87 -202.40 -56.20
CA LYS A 355 25.15 -203.25 -57.38
C LYS A 355 26.44 -204.06 -57.21
N LEU A 356 27.45 -203.54 -56.52
CA LEU A 356 28.74 -204.19 -56.28
C LEU A 356 28.68 -205.30 -55.21
N ASP A 357 27.89 -205.14 -54.15
CA ASP A 357 27.68 -206.21 -53.16
C ASP A 357 26.76 -207.33 -53.68
N ALA A 358 25.80 -207.01 -54.55
CA ALA A 358 25.06 -208.00 -55.32
C ALA A 358 25.99 -208.80 -56.26
N ALA A 359 26.99 -208.15 -56.88
CA ALA A 359 28.01 -208.80 -57.69
C ALA A 359 28.97 -209.68 -56.85
N ARG A 360 29.40 -209.22 -55.67
CA ARG A 360 30.27 -210.00 -54.76
C ARG A 360 29.60 -211.28 -54.26
N LYS A 361 28.31 -211.23 -53.90
CA LYS A 361 27.55 -212.43 -53.53
C LYS A 361 27.43 -213.42 -54.70
N ARG A 362 27.31 -212.94 -55.94
CA ARG A 362 27.34 -213.79 -57.14
C ARG A 362 28.73 -214.37 -57.43
N PHE A 363 29.80 -213.62 -57.19
CA PHE A 363 31.18 -214.06 -57.43
C PHE A 363 31.64 -215.17 -56.45
N VAL A 364 31.24 -215.12 -55.17
CA VAL A 364 31.53 -216.20 -54.20
C VAL A 364 30.83 -217.52 -54.59
N VAL A 365 29.60 -217.43 -55.11
CA VAL A 365 28.83 -218.59 -55.59
C VAL A 365 29.38 -219.16 -56.91
N LEU A 366 29.97 -218.32 -57.76
CA LEU A 366 30.64 -218.74 -59.00
C LEU A 366 32.04 -219.33 -58.76
N LYS A 367 32.82 -218.80 -57.80
CA LYS A 367 34.15 -219.36 -57.50
C LYS A 367 34.07 -220.73 -56.80
N ARG A 368 33.12 -220.92 -55.86
CA ARG A 368 32.86 -222.23 -55.22
C ARG A 368 32.30 -223.30 -56.16
N LYS A 369 31.96 -222.97 -57.41
CA LYS A 369 31.48 -223.92 -58.43
C LYS A 369 32.54 -224.27 -59.50
N LEU A 370 33.79 -223.80 -59.36
CA LEU A 370 34.87 -224.11 -60.32
C LEU A 370 36.01 -224.95 -59.71
N GLU A 371 36.16 -224.98 -58.38
CA GLU A 371 37.27 -225.68 -57.70
C GLU A 371 36.88 -227.04 -57.07
N ASN A 372 35.59 -227.43 -57.09
CA ASN A 372 35.11 -228.75 -56.63
C ASN A 372 34.15 -229.44 -57.64
N GLU A 373 34.32 -229.14 -58.93
CA GLU A 373 34.11 -230.13 -60.01
C GLU A 373 35.41 -230.34 -60.81
N PHE A 374 36.50 -230.53 -60.07
CA PHE A 374 37.16 -231.83 -60.05
C PHE A 374 37.34 -232.22 -58.57
N GLY A 375 37.12 -233.50 -58.22
CA GLY A 375 37.53 -234.03 -56.90
C GLY A 375 39.07 -234.06 -56.79
N ASN A 376 39.71 -234.33 -55.65
CA ASN A 376 39.31 -234.84 -54.34
C ASN A 376 40.52 -234.52 -53.38
N LEU A 377 40.59 -234.77 -52.07
CA LEU A 377 39.85 -235.62 -51.13
C LEU A 377 40.02 -235.07 -49.67
N ASP A 378 39.06 -235.35 -48.81
CA ASP A 378 39.08 -235.47 -47.33
C ASP A 378 40.27 -234.95 -46.47
N SER A 379 39.95 -234.07 -45.50
CA SER A 379 39.92 -234.48 -44.07
C SER A 379 39.41 -233.37 -43.14
N MET A 380 38.56 -233.77 -42.20
CA MET A 380 38.18 -233.02 -40.99
C MET A 380 38.78 -233.74 -39.77
N GLU A 381 38.46 -233.28 -38.54
CA GLU A 381 38.80 -233.93 -37.26
C GLU A 381 40.24 -233.79 -36.73
N ALA A 382 40.95 -232.74 -37.14
CA ALA A 382 42.09 -232.22 -36.37
C ALA A 382 41.90 -230.74 -36.02
N LYS A 383 41.48 -230.49 -34.76
CA LYS A 383 41.62 -229.22 -34.03
C LYS A 383 40.95 -227.98 -34.69
N ALA A 384 39.68 -227.66 -34.50
CA ALA A 384 38.73 -227.94 -33.41
C ALA A 384 39.13 -227.42 -32.01
N SER A 385 40.40 -227.50 -31.58
CA SER A 385 40.81 -227.15 -30.21
C SER A 385 41.36 -225.73 -30.05
N GLU A 386 41.77 -225.04 -31.12
CA GLU A 386 42.24 -223.64 -31.04
C GLU A 386 41.09 -222.63 -31.00
N LEU A 387 39.99 -222.89 -31.71
CA LEU A 387 38.86 -221.96 -31.78
C LEU A 387 38.03 -221.86 -30.49
N GLU A 388 38.02 -222.91 -29.64
CA GLU A 388 37.41 -222.82 -28.31
C GLU A 388 38.18 -221.92 -27.34
N ALA A 389 39.51 -221.78 -27.51
CA ALA A 389 40.32 -220.91 -26.67
C ALA A 389 40.01 -219.42 -26.92
N MET A 390 39.86 -219.03 -28.20
CA MET A 390 39.53 -217.65 -28.58
C MET A 390 38.16 -217.21 -28.08
N ARG A 391 37.15 -218.09 -28.12
CA ARG A 391 35.77 -217.72 -27.75
C ARG A 391 35.62 -217.32 -26.27
N ARG A 392 36.36 -217.95 -25.35
CA ARG A 392 36.32 -217.59 -23.90
C ARG A 392 36.88 -216.20 -23.62
N GLY A 393 37.80 -215.68 -24.46
CA GLY A 393 38.37 -214.35 -24.31
C GLY A 393 37.38 -213.22 -24.62
N GLU A 394 36.54 -213.39 -25.65
CA GLU A 394 35.59 -212.34 -26.06
C GLU A 394 34.37 -212.23 -25.13
N GLU A 395 33.87 -213.35 -24.60
CA GLU A 395 32.74 -213.35 -23.64
C GLU A 395 33.07 -212.60 -22.33
N ALA A 396 34.36 -212.55 -21.92
CA ALA A 396 34.80 -211.75 -20.78
C ALA A 396 34.81 -210.23 -21.09
N ARG A 397 35.22 -209.85 -22.31
CA ARG A 397 35.33 -208.44 -22.73
C ARG A 397 33.96 -207.76 -22.85
N LEU A 398 32.94 -208.50 -23.31
CA LEU A 398 31.56 -208.01 -23.43
C LEU A 398 30.95 -207.65 -22.06
N LYS A 399 31.23 -208.42 -21.01
CA LYS A 399 30.73 -208.17 -19.64
C LYS A 399 31.33 -206.93 -18.98
N ALA A 400 32.54 -206.52 -19.35
CA ALA A 400 33.18 -205.31 -18.81
C ALA A 400 32.48 -204.03 -19.34
N ILE A 401 32.27 -203.94 -20.65
CA ILE A 401 31.69 -202.77 -21.33
C ILE A 401 30.25 -202.50 -20.85
N LEU A 402 29.46 -203.56 -20.59
CA LEU A 402 28.09 -203.42 -20.08
C LEU A 402 28.04 -202.77 -18.68
N LYS A 403 29.05 -203.01 -17.81
CA LYS A 403 29.14 -202.35 -16.50
C LYS A 403 29.50 -200.87 -16.59
N GLU A 404 30.40 -200.49 -17.49
CA GLU A 404 30.73 -199.07 -17.72
C GLU A 404 29.52 -198.28 -18.23
N HIS A 405 28.72 -198.88 -19.13
CA HIS A 405 27.52 -198.25 -19.67
C HIS A 405 26.45 -197.97 -18.59
N GLU A 406 26.29 -198.84 -17.58
CA GLU A 406 25.36 -198.58 -16.48
C GLU A 406 25.85 -197.48 -15.52
N LEU A 407 27.16 -197.36 -15.31
CA LEU A 407 27.75 -196.28 -14.50
C LEU A 407 27.53 -194.92 -15.16
N LEU A 408 27.83 -194.79 -16.46
CA LEU A 408 27.65 -193.54 -17.20
C LEU A 408 26.18 -193.06 -17.22
N LYS A 409 25.21 -193.98 -17.35
CA LYS A 409 23.78 -193.64 -17.23
C LYS A 409 23.42 -193.04 -15.86
N LYS A 410 24.00 -193.57 -14.77
CA LYS A 410 23.77 -193.05 -13.41
C LYS A 410 24.38 -191.67 -13.20
N GLU A 411 25.55 -191.39 -13.78
CA GLU A 411 26.14 -190.03 -13.75
C GLU A 411 25.32 -189.01 -14.54
N GLN A 412 24.85 -189.39 -15.74
CA GLN A 412 24.05 -188.51 -16.59
C GLN A 412 22.75 -188.08 -15.88
N TYR A 413 22.07 -189.00 -15.19
CA TYR A 413 20.87 -188.68 -14.42
C TYR A 413 21.16 -187.68 -13.29
N LYS A 414 22.23 -187.88 -12.51
CA LYS A 414 22.64 -186.97 -11.43
C LYS A 414 22.96 -185.56 -11.95
N ARG A 415 23.70 -185.43 -13.07
CA ARG A 415 24.02 -184.11 -13.66
C ARG A 415 22.76 -183.40 -14.18
N SER A 416 21.81 -184.14 -14.77
CA SER A 416 20.53 -183.59 -15.23
C SER A 416 19.67 -183.05 -14.08
N GLN A 417 19.70 -183.71 -12.91
CA GLN A 417 18.96 -183.25 -11.72
C GLN A 417 19.57 -181.95 -11.16
N VAL A 418 20.89 -181.86 -11.04
CA VAL A 418 21.58 -180.60 -10.62
C VAL A 418 21.31 -179.44 -11.59
N LEU A 419 21.23 -179.72 -12.91
CA LEU A 419 20.90 -178.70 -13.91
C LEU A 419 19.46 -178.17 -13.75
N PHE A 420 18.52 -179.02 -13.33
CA PHE A 420 17.15 -178.61 -13.07
C PHE A 420 17.06 -177.66 -11.86
N ASP A 421 17.72 -178.01 -10.75
CA ASP A 421 17.74 -177.20 -9.53
C ASP A 421 18.37 -175.81 -9.77
N LEU A 422 19.44 -175.74 -10.56
CA LEU A 422 20.06 -174.46 -10.96
C LEU A 422 19.14 -173.60 -11.82
N ARG A 423 18.40 -174.19 -12.77
CA ARG A 423 17.39 -173.50 -13.59
C ARG A 423 16.12 -173.09 -12.82
N GLN A 424 15.91 -173.63 -11.64
CA GLN A 424 14.86 -173.14 -10.75
C GLN A 424 15.34 -171.88 -10.01
N LYS A 425 16.54 -171.93 -9.40
CA LYS A 425 17.16 -170.78 -8.73
C LYS A 425 17.37 -169.58 -9.66
N GLU A 426 17.74 -169.82 -10.91
CA GLU A 426 17.85 -168.78 -11.94
C GLU A 426 16.52 -168.04 -12.16
N ARG A 427 15.39 -168.77 -12.20
CA ARG A 427 14.05 -168.16 -12.36
C ARG A 427 13.60 -167.40 -11.11
N GLU A 428 13.93 -167.89 -9.93
CA GLU A 428 13.69 -167.21 -8.65
C GLU A 428 14.44 -165.86 -8.61
N LEU A 429 15.75 -165.85 -8.94
CA LEU A 429 16.55 -164.63 -9.02
C LEU A 429 16.08 -163.63 -10.09
N ILE A 430 15.66 -164.10 -11.26
CA ILE A 430 15.07 -163.22 -12.30
C ILE A 430 13.79 -162.55 -11.79
N SER A 431 12.96 -163.29 -11.04
CA SER A 431 11.75 -162.74 -10.40
C SER A 431 12.11 -161.65 -9.38
N GLU A 432 13.07 -161.89 -8.50
CA GLU A 432 13.56 -160.91 -7.51
C GLU A 432 14.12 -159.65 -8.17
N ILE A 433 14.95 -159.80 -9.22
CA ILE A 433 15.49 -158.66 -9.98
C ILE A 433 14.36 -157.84 -10.61
N SER A 434 13.33 -158.50 -11.17
CA SER A 434 12.18 -157.80 -11.75
C SER A 434 11.36 -157.02 -10.70
N GLY A 435 11.20 -157.59 -9.50
CA GLY A 435 10.57 -156.92 -8.36
C GLY A 435 11.35 -155.72 -7.88
N GLY A 436 12.68 -155.86 -7.75
CA GLY A 436 13.59 -154.76 -7.40
C GLY A 436 13.59 -153.62 -8.42
N GLN A 437 13.57 -153.94 -9.72
CA GLN A 437 13.44 -152.94 -10.79
C GLN A 437 12.09 -152.18 -10.72
N GLY A 438 11.01 -152.87 -10.37
CA GLY A 438 9.69 -152.24 -10.13
C GLY A 438 9.72 -151.25 -8.95
N GLN A 439 10.33 -151.64 -7.83
CA GLN A 439 10.50 -150.77 -6.67
C GLN A 439 11.36 -149.54 -7.00
N ASN A 440 12.45 -149.71 -7.76
CA ASN A 440 13.33 -148.61 -8.14
C ASN A 440 12.64 -147.57 -9.03
N LYS A 441 11.78 -148.02 -9.97
CA LYS A 441 10.93 -147.11 -10.77
C LYS A 441 9.94 -146.32 -9.91
N ASN A 442 9.32 -146.96 -8.92
CA ASN A 442 8.40 -146.30 -8.00
C ASN A 442 9.11 -145.27 -7.11
N LEU A 443 10.34 -145.55 -6.67
CA LEU A 443 11.16 -144.59 -5.92
C LEU A 443 11.61 -143.41 -6.80
N ALA A 444 12.05 -143.65 -8.04
CA ALA A 444 12.42 -142.59 -8.97
C ALA A 444 11.23 -141.66 -9.30
N ALA A 445 10.03 -142.21 -9.53
CA ALA A 445 8.82 -141.41 -9.70
C ALA A 445 8.49 -140.56 -8.46
N ARG A 446 8.79 -141.06 -7.26
CA ARG A 446 8.57 -140.34 -6.00
C ARG A 446 9.60 -139.25 -5.74
N ILE A 447 10.84 -139.43 -6.22
CA ILE A 447 11.87 -138.37 -6.24
C ILE A 447 11.44 -137.24 -7.16
N HIS A 448 11.06 -137.53 -8.41
CA HIS A 448 10.56 -136.50 -9.34
C HIS A 448 9.34 -135.73 -8.79
N ALA A 449 8.41 -136.41 -8.12
CA ALA A 449 7.27 -135.75 -7.48
C ALA A 449 7.67 -134.82 -6.32
N LEU A 450 8.78 -135.10 -5.63
CA LEU A 450 9.35 -134.22 -4.59
C LEU A 450 10.14 -133.07 -5.23
N ASP A 451 10.91 -133.31 -6.29
CA ASP A 451 11.63 -132.27 -7.02
C ASP A 451 10.67 -131.22 -7.60
N GLU A 452 9.55 -131.67 -8.20
CA GLU A 452 8.48 -130.76 -8.64
C GLU A 452 7.86 -129.95 -7.49
N GLN A 453 7.75 -130.52 -6.29
CA GLN A 453 7.27 -129.79 -5.11
C GLN A 453 8.30 -128.76 -4.64
N VAL A 454 9.60 -129.07 -4.69
CA VAL A 454 10.68 -128.12 -4.37
C VAL A 454 10.69 -126.96 -5.36
N VAL A 455 10.56 -127.21 -6.67
CA VAL A 455 10.48 -126.14 -7.68
C VAL A 455 9.25 -125.26 -7.44
N ARG A 456 8.07 -125.84 -7.21
CA ARG A 456 6.85 -125.07 -6.87
C ARG A 456 6.99 -124.28 -5.57
N GLN A 457 7.71 -124.80 -4.57
CA GLN A 457 8.01 -124.07 -3.33
C GLN A 457 9.00 -122.92 -3.57
N GLN A 458 9.99 -123.08 -4.46
CA GLN A 458 10.90 -122.01 -4.87
C GLN A 458 10.17 -120.91 -5.66
N GLU A 459 9.28 -121.27 -6.58
CA GLU A 459 8.41 -120.32 -7.27
C GLU A 459 7.49 -119.57 -6.29
N LEU A 460 6.93 -120.26 -5.31
CA LEU A 460 6.06 -119.65 -4.30
C LEU A 460 6.85 -118.75 -3.35
N LEU A 461 8.06 -119.15 -2.94
CA LEU A 461 9.00 -118.30 -2.20
C LEU A 461 9.36 -117.05 -3.00
N TYR A 462 9.74 -117.18 -4.27
CA TYR A 462 10.11 -116.04 -5.12
C TYR A 462 8.93 -115.07 -5.32
N ASN A 463 7.71 -115.59 -5.49
CA ASN A 463 6.49 -114.78 -5.54
C ASN A 463 6.21 -114.07 -4.21
N VAL A 464 6.41 -114.74 -3.07
CA VAL A 464 6.26 -114.15 -1.74
C VAL A 464 7.35 -113.10 -1.48
N GLU A 465 8.60 -113.35 -1.84
CA GLU A 465 9.71 -112.40 -1.75
C GLU A 465 9.48 -111.17 -2.64
N PHE A 466 8.99 -111.35 -3.86
CA PHE A 466 8.62 -110.25 -4.74
C PHE A 466 7.44 -109.43 -4.19
N GLN A 467 6.43 -110.07 -3.61
CA GLN A 467 5.34 -109.38 -2.90
C GLN A 467 5.85 -108.68 -1.64
N LEU A 468 6.76 -109.29 -0.88
CA LEU A 468 7.40 -108.71 0.29
C LEU A 468 8.18 -107.45 -0.10
N GLN A 469 9.03 -107.51 -1.13
CA GLN A 469 9.75 -106.34 -1.65
C GLN A 469 8.79 -105.25 -2.17
N GLN A 470 7.66 -105.61 -2.79
CA GLN A 470 6.65 -104.61 -3.16
C GLN A 470 5.98 -103.97 -1.94
N MET A 471 5.71 -104.74 -0.89
CA MET A 471 5.12 -104.25 0.35
C MET A 471 6.13 -103.42 1.15
N GLU A 472 7.39 -103.82 1.24
CA GLU A 472 8.50 -103.03 1.77
C GLU A 472 8.65 -101.71 1.02
N ARG A 473 8.60 -101.70 -0.32
CA ARG A 473 8.61 -100.47 -1.14
C ARG A 473 7.35 -99.60 -0.96
N LYS A 474 6.24 -100.16 -0.47
CA LYS A 474 5.02 -99.39 -0.12
C LYS A 474 5.09 -98.87 1.31
N VAL A 475 5.59 -99.67 2.25
CA VAL A 475 5.81 -99.31 3.67
C VAL A 475 6.92 -98.26 3.79
N ALA A 476 8.03 -98.37 3.05
CA ALA A 476 9.07 -97.35 2.98
C ALA A 476 8.50 -96.01 2.50
N ARG A 477 7.68 -96.02 1.44
CA ARG A 477 7.00 -94.82 0.93
C ARG A 477 5.97 -94.25 1.91
N ALA A 478 5.23 -95.10 2.63
CA ALA A 478 4.31 -94.68 3.69
C ALA A 478 5.04 -94.13 4.93
N GLY A 479 6.22 -94.67 5.24
CA GLY A 479 7.13 -94.22 6.31
C GLY A 479 7.99 -93.01 5.96
N GLY A 480 7.75 -92.35 4.82
CA GLY A 480 8.43 -91.11 4.41
C GLY A 480 9.73 -91.30 3.61
N VAL A 481 10.20 -92.53 3.42
CA VAL A 481 11.37 -92.83 2.57
C VAL A 481 10.93 -92.84 1.11
N ARG A 482 11.19 -91.72 0.43
CA ARG A 482 11.01 -91.56 -1.02
C ARG A 482 12.30 -91.91 -1.76
N SER A 483 12.23 -92.10 -3.08
CA SER A 483 13.44 -92.26 -3.90
C SER A 483 14.35 -91.03 -3.77
N GLU A 484 15.68 -91.19 -3.88
CA GLU A 484 16.60 -90.04 -3.86
C GLU A 484 16.29 -88.99 -4.93
N GLU A 485 15.76 -89.42 -6.07
CA GLU A 485 15.32 -88.51 -7.14
C GLU A 485 14.07 -87.72 -6.72
N GLU A 486 13.13 -88.36 -6.02
CA GLU A 486 11.92 -87.72 -5.50
C GLU A 486 12.25 -86.78 -4.33
N THR A 487 13.17 -87.15 -3.43
CA THR A 487 13.61 -86.26 -2.35
C THR A 487 14.39 -85.06 -2.89
N ARG A 488 15.31 -85.26 -3.85
CA ARG A 488 15.98 -84.14 -4.53
C ARG A 488 14.99 -83.23 -5.27
N ALA A 489 14.02 -83.79 -5.99
CA ALA A 489 13.00 -83.01 -6.70
C ALA A 489 12.07 -82.23 -5.76
N LEU A 490 11.70 -82.82 -4.61
CA LEU A 490 10.91 -82.14 -3.59
C LEU A 490 11.73 -81.08 -2.85
N ASN A 491 12.98 -81.34 -2.48
CA ASN A 491 13.87 -80.37 -1.85
C ASN A 491 14.15 -79.19 -2.78
N ALA A 492 14.47 -79.42 -4.06
CA ALA A 492 14.62 -78.37 -5.06
C ALA A 492 13.33 -77.57 -5.31
N ARG A 493 12.16 -78.13 -4.99
CA ARG A 493 10.88 -77.41 -5.03
C ARG A 493 10.59 -76.67 -3.73
N ILE A 494 11.01 -77.19 -2.58
CA ILE A 494 11.00 -76.48 -1.29
C ILE A 494 11.91 -75.26 -1.39
N GLU A 495 13.17 -75.40 -1.83
CA GLU A 495 14.13 -74.31 -2.04
C GLU A 495 13.58 -73.21 -2.97
N LYS A 496 12.91 -73.59 -4.06
CA LYS A 496 12.25 -72.62 -4.94
C LYS A 496 11.09 -71.91 -4.26
N LEU A 497 10.29 -72.61 -3.46
CA LEU A 497 9.17 -72.02 -2.74
C LEU A 497 9.63 -71.16 -1.55
N THR A 498 10.71 -71.51 -0.86
CA THR A 498 11.32 -70.68 0.18
C THR A 498 11.97 -69.45 -0.42
N ALA A 499 12.70 -69.55 -1.54
CA ALA A 499 13.24 -68.37 -2.23
C ALA A 499 12.15 -67.42 -2.72
N ILE A 500 11.01 -67.94 -3.21
CA ILE A 500 9.84 -67.12 -3.55
C ILE A 500 9.23 -66.47 -2.29
N LEU A 501 9.08 -67.23 -1.20
CA LEU A 501 8.55 -66.72 0.07
C LEU A 501 9.44 -65.62 0.67
N GLU A 502 10.77 -65.80 0.63
CA GLU A 502 11.76 -64.83 1.08
C GLU A 502 11.75 -63.57 0.22
N GLY A 503 11.66 -63.70 -1.11
CA GLY A 503 11.48 -62.57 -2.02
C GLY A 503 10.20 -61.78 -1.72
N VAL A 504 9.05 -62.45 -1.59
CA VAL A 504 7.77 -61.82 -1.24
C VAL A 504 7.80 -61.19 0.16
N ASN A 505 8.48 -61.80 1.13
CA ASN A 505 8.66 -61.21 2.47
C ASN A 505 9.58 -59.97 2.45
N ALA A 506 10.60 -59.96 1.60
CA ALA A 506 11.46 -58.78 1.40
C ALA A 506 10.69 -57.64 0.72
N GLU A 507 9.91 -57.93 -0.33
CA GLU A 507 9.00 -56.96 -0.98
C GLU A 507 7.97 -56.41 0.02
N TYR A 508 7.34 -57.28 0.82
CA TYR A 508 6.38 -56.87 1.86
C TYR A 508 7.03 -56.00 2.95
N SER A 509 8.26 -56.32 3.37
CA SER A 509 9.00 -55.50 4.34
C SER A 509 9.36 -54.13 3.78
N MET A 510 9.80 -54.07 2.52
CA MET A 510 10.09 -52.81 1.82
C MET A 510 8.82 -51.95 1.70
N LEU A 511 7.68 -52.54 1.31
CA LEU A 511 6.39 -51.85 1.22
C LEU A 511 5.92 -51.35 2.59
N LEU A 512 6.07 -52.14 3.66
CA LEU A 512 5.77 -51.69 5.03
C LEU A 512 6.62 -50.48 5.44
N GLU A 513 7.90 -50.44 5.06
CA GLU A 513 8.76 -49.31 5.38
C GLU A 513 8.39 -48.07 4.56
N GLN A 514 8.04 -48.22 3.28
CA GLN A 514 7.51 -47.14 2.45
C GLN A 514 6.19 -46.57 2.99
N VAL A 515 5.28 -47.45 3.45
CA VAL A 515 4.02 -47.03 4.08
C VAL A 515 4.30 -46.22 5.35
N LYS A 516 5.21 -46.68 6.23
CA LYS A 516 5.59 -45.93 7.43
C LYS A 516 6.18 -44.55 7.10
N ARG A 517 7.09 -44.46 6.13
CA ARG A 517 7.65 -43.17 5.68
C ARG A 517 6.55 -42.24 5.17
N ALA A 518 5.60 -42.75 4.37
CA ALA A 518 4.46 -41.98 3.89
C ALA A 518 3.49 -41.55 5.01
N GLU A 519 3.33 -42.35 6.07
CA GLU A 519 2.56 -41.99 7.27
C GLU A 519 3.26 -40.89 8.10
N ASP A 520 4.57 -40.98 8.28
CA ASP A 520 5.38 -39.95 8.96
C ASP A 520 5.38 -38.62 8.18
N ASP A 521 5.54 -38.67 6.84
CA ASP A 521 5.42 -37.51 5.95
C ASP A 521 4.02 -36.88 6.03
N LEU A 522 2.96 -37.70 6.06
CA LEU A 522 1.58 -37.25 6.24
C LEU A 522 1.38 -36.57 7.60
N LEU A 523 1.99 -37.10 8.67
CA LEU A 523 1.94 -36.49 10.00
C LEU A 523 2.72 -35.17 10.06
N ALA A 524 3.89 -35.10 9.43
CA ALA A 524 4.68 -33.87 9.31
C ALA A 524 3.90 -32.79 8.52
N ALA A 525 3.33 -33.15 7.36
CA ALA A 525 2.50 -32.27 6.54
C ALA A 525 1.24 -31.80 7.30
N ARG A 526 0.60 -32.67 8.09
CA ARG A 526 -0.53 -32.29 8.96
C ARG A 526 -0.12 -31.28 10.03
N ARG A 527 1.02 -31.49 10.71
CA ARG A 527 1.56 -30.53 11.71
C ARG A 527 1.86 -29.16 11.07
N ALA A 528 2.52 -29.16 9.91
CA ALA A 528 2.77 -27.94 9.14
C ALA A 528 1.47 -27.24 8.69
N ASN A 529 0.44 -28.00 8.29
CA ASN A 529 -0.88 -27.43 7.98
C ASN A 529 -1.53 -26.79 9.21
N THR A 530 -1.41 -27.40 10.40
CA THR A 530 -1.94 -26.82 11.64
C THR A 530 -1.20 -25.55 12.08
N SER A 531 0.13 -25.47 11.94
CA SER A 531 0.86 -24.23 12.24
C SER A 531 0.52 -23.14 11.23
N LEU A 532 0.51 -23.44 9.92
CA LEU A 532 0.12 -22.49 8.88
C LEU A 532 -1.32 -21.98 9.04
N ARG A 533 -2.26 -22.80 9.55
CA ARG A 533 -3.61 -22.34 9.91
C ARG A 533 -3.61 -21.41 11.12
N ALA A 534 -2.80 -21.69 12.14
CA ALA A 534 -2.68 -20.82 13.31
C ALA A 534 -2.04 -19.48 12.93
N ASP A 535 -0.99 -19.48 12.10
CA ASP A 535 -0.33 -18.28 11.62
C ASP A 535 -1.22 -17.48 10.65
N ARG A 536 -2.00 -18.16 9.80
CA ARG A 536 -3.06 -17.51 9.02
C ARG A 536 -4.10 -16.84 9.93
N ALA A 537 -4.54 -17.48 11.00
CA ALA A 537 -5.51 -16.88 11.92
C ALA A 537 -4.96 -15.62 12.61
N LYS A 538 -3.69 -15.63 13.03
CA LYS A 538 -2.99 -14.43 13.53
C LYS A 538 -2.90 -13.34 12.46
N LEU A 539 -2.58 -13.70 11.21
CA LEU A 539 -2.52 -12.75 10.10
C LEU A 539 -3.89 -12.15 9.79
N ASP A 540 -4.95 -12.97 9.75
CA ASP A 540 -6.33 -12.52 9.59
C ASP A 540 -6.76 -11.57 10.74
N GLU A 541 -6.32 -11.83 11.99
CA GLU A 541 -6.50 -10.94 13.14
C GLU A 541 -5.73 -9.61 12.98
N THR A 542 -4.43 -9.64 12.65
CA THR A 542 -3.64 -8.40 12.41
C THR A 542 -4.15 -7.59 11.21
N ILE A 543 -4.65 -8.24 10.16
CA ILE A 543 -5.33 -7.57 9.04
C ILE A 543 -6.62 -6.89 9.54
N SER A 544 -7.34 -7.50 10.50
CA SER A 544 -8.53 -6.88 11.07
C SER A 544 -8.20 -5.67 11.96
N THR A 545 -7.14 -5.73 12.78
CA THR A 545 -6.70 -4.57 13.59
C THR A 545 -6.19 -3.44 12.71
N LEU A 546 -5.33 -3.73 11.73
CA LEU A 546 -4.82 -2.73 10.78
C LEU A 546 -5.94 -2.07 9.95
N LYS A 547 -7.02 -2.80 9.62
CA LYS A 547 -8.21 -2.22 8.99
C LYS A 547 -8.95 -1.26 9.92
N LEU A 548 -9.15 -1.64 11.18
CA LEU A 548 -9.79 -0.77 12.18
C LEU A 548 -8.95 0.49 12.47
N GLU A 549 -7.63 0.35 12.54
CA GLU A 549 -6.69 1.48 12.65
C GLU A 549 -6.76 2.39 11.43
N ASN A 550 -6.75 1.83 10.21
CA ASN A 550 -6.88 2.60 8.98
C ASN A 550 -8.22 3.35 8.91
N ASP A 551 -9.34 2.70 9.24
CA ASP A 551 -10.66 3.33 9.34
C ASP A 551 -10.69 4.45 10.39
N MET A 552 -10.03 4.26 11.54
CA MET A 552 -9.93 5.27 12.58
C MET A 552 -9.11 6.48 12.14
N VAL A 553 -7.93 6.25 11.56
CA VAL A 553 -7.06 7.30 10.99
C VAL A 553 -7.77 8.03 9.85
N SER A 554 -8.46 7.31 8.97
CA SER A 554 -9.26 7.90 7.88
C SER A 554 -10.38 8.82 8.40
N ARG A 555 -11.05 8.44 9.49
CA ARG A 555 -12.03 9.31 10.18
C ARG A 555 -11.35 10.53 10.83
N GLN A 556 -10.20 10.36 11.48
CA GLN A 556 -9.44 11.47 12.07
C GLN A 556 -8.93 12.45 11.01
N VAL A 557 -8.47 11.96 9.86
CA VAL A 557 -8.07 12.77 8.70
C VAL A 557 -9.27 13.54 8.13
N LYS A 558 -10.44 12.91 7.98
CA LYS A 558 -11.65 13.63 7.56
C LYS A 558 -12.04 14.72 8.56
N GLY A 559 -12.04 14.41 9.86
CA GLY A 559 -12.34 15.39 10.92
C GLY A 559 -11.37 16.57 10.97
N SER A 560 -10.07 16.34 10.73
CA SER A 560 -9.07 17.41 10.67
C SER A 560 -9.13 18.22 9.36
N VAL A 561 -9.51 17.61 8.24
CA VAL A 561 -9.83 18.33 6.99
C VAL A 561 -11.05 19.22 7.18
N GLU A 562 -12.15 18.72 7.75
CA GLU A 562 -13.35 19.52 8.05
C GLU A 562 -13.05 20.67 9.04
N ALA A 563 -12.22 20.43 10.06
CA ALA A 563 -11.80 21.47 11.00
C ALA A 563 -10.94 22.54 10.34
N ARG A 564 -10.01 22.16 9.45
CA ARG A 564 -9.20 23.08 8.65
C ARG A 564 -10.07 23.90 7.70
N GLU A 565 -11.07 23.29 7.08
CA GLU A 565 -11.99 23.98 6.15
C GLU A 565 -12.88 24.99 6.89
N LYS A 566 -13.40 24.64 8.08
CA LYS A 566 -14.09 25.59 8.96
C LYS A 566 -13.17 26.76 9.34
N ALA A 567 -11.95 26.48 9.81
CA ALA A 567 -10.98 27.52 10.19
C ALA A 567 -10.58 28.44 9.01
N LEU A 568 -10.54 27.93 7.78
CA LEU A 568 -10.33 28.74 6.57
C LEU A 568 -11.54 29.64 6.27
N VAL A 569 -12.76 29.12 6.38
CA VAL A 569 -13.99 29.93 6.23
C VAL A 569 -14.06 31.02 7.31
N ASP A 570 -13.79 30.68 8.56
CA ASP A 570 -13.76 31.63 9.68
C ASP A 570 -12.68 32.71 9.47
N HIS A 571 -11.48 32.32 9.01
CA HIS A 571 -10.42 33.26 8.62
C HIS A 571 -10.86 34.20 7.50
N ASP A 572 -11.52 33.69 6.45
CA ASP A 572 -11.93 34.51 5.31
C ASP A 572 -13.09 35.45 5.68
N VAL A 573 -14.01 35.01 6.56
CA VAL A 573 -15.04 35.88 7.18
C VAL A 573 -14.37 36.99 8.00
N LEU A 574 -13.41 36.67 8.87
CA LEU A 574 -12.66 37.67 9.63
C LEU A 574 -11.86 38.61 8.72
N ALA A 575 -11.30 38.13 7.61
CA ALA A 575 -10.59 38.95 6.64
C ALA A 575 -11.52 39.91 5.89
N LEU A 576 -12.76 39.50 5.59
CA LEU A 576 -13.81 40.37 5.07
C LEU A 576 -14.27 41.39 6.11
N GLU A 577 -14.41 41.00 7.38
CA GLU A 577 -14.80 41.91 8.45
C GLU A 577 -13.70 42.94 8.77
N VAL A 578 -12.43 42.55 8.75
CA VAL A 578 -11.27 43.48 8.84
C VAL A 578 -11.25 44.44 7.66
N LYS A 579 -11.58 44.01 6.44
CA LYS A 579 -11.73 44.92 5.28
C LYS A 579 -12.88 45.91 5.53
N ARG A 580 -14.07 45.43 5.91
CA ARG A 580 -15.23 46.28 6.24
C ARG A 580 -14.89 47.32 7.31
N LEU A 581 -14.18 46.93 8.37
CA LEU A 581 -13.76 47.85 9.44
C LEU A 581 -12.70 48.87 8.95
N ARG A 582 -11.79 48.46 8.06
CA ARG A 582 -10.84 49.40 7.41
C ARG A 582 -11.55 50.40 6.49
N ASP A 583 -12.54 49.95 5.73
CA ASP A 583 -13.31 50.80 4.81
C ASP A 583 -14.15 51.82 5.62
N ILE A 584 -14.76 51.40 6.74
CA ILE A 584 -15.45 52.29 7.68
C ILE A 584 -14.47 53.29 8.33
N LEU A 585 -13.29 52.83 8.75
CA LEU A 585 -12.27 53.70 9.33
C LEU A 585 -11.73 54.72 8.32
N ALA A 586 -11.55 54.32 7.05
CA ALA A 586 -11.16 55.22 5.97
C ALA A 586 -12.26 56.26 5.71
N ALA A 587 -13.53 55.85 5.63
CA ALA A 587 -14.64 56.78 5.49
C ALA A 587 -14.73 57.79 6.65
N HIS A 588 -14.55 57.35 7.89
CA HIS A 588 -14.49 58.27 9.04
C HIS A 588 -13.24 59.17 9.04
N ALA A 589 -12.09 58.69 8.55
CA ALA A 589 -10.92 59.53 8.36
C ALA A 589 -11.17 60.62 7.31
N ASP A 590 -11.78 60.28 6.17
CA ASP A 590 -12.18 61.22 5.13
C ASP A 590 -13.22 62.23 5.65
N GLU A 591 -14.20 61.79 6.45
CA GLU A 591 -15.15 62.67 7.13
C GLU A 591 -14.43 63.65 8.06
N VAL A 592 -13.52 63.17 8.91
CA VAL A 592 -12.72 64.02 9.82
C VAL A 592 -11.86 65.02 9.03
N PHE A 593 -11.16 64.59 7.98
CA PHE A 593 -10.40 65.50 7.11
C PHE A 593 -11.31 66.53 6.43
N SER A 594 -12.52 66.16 6.01
CA SER A 594 -13.48 67.09 5.42
C SER A 594 -13.99 68.12 6.44
N LEU A 595 -14.19 67.70 7.70
CA LEU A 595 -14.61 68.57 8.80
C LEU A 595 -13.47 69.49 9.26
N GLU A 596 -12.23 69.01 9.31
CA GLU A 596 -11.06 69.84 9.60
C GLU A 596 -10.81 70.88 8.49
N ASN A 597 -10.89 70.47 7.21
CA ASN A 597 -10.81 71.39 6.08
C ASN A 597 -11.93 72.45 6.16
N ARG A 598 -13.17 72.05 6.45
CA ARG A 598 -14.29 72.98 6.65
C ARG A 598 -14.10 73.90 7.87
N LYS A 599 -13.52 73.40 8.96
CA LYS A 599 -13.14 74.20 10.15
C LYS A 599 -12.06 75.21 9.80
N GLN A 600 -11.04 74.83 9.02
CA GLN A 600 -9.98 75.74 8.56
C GLN A 600 -10.54 76.81 7.60
N GLN A 601 -11.39 76.44 6.64
CA GLN A 601 -12.08 77.38 5.76
C GLN A 601 -12.94 78.40 6.55
N LEU A 602 -13.70 77.92 7.55
CA LEU A 602 -14.46 78.80 8.44
C LEU A 602 -13.56 79.69 9.30
N ALA A 603 -12.43 79.19 9.79
CA ALA A 603 -11.46 79.98 10.56
C ALA A 603 -10.84 81.08 9.70
N LEU A 604 -10.42 80.77 8.48
CA LEU A 604 -9.90 81.74 7.50
C LEU A 604 -10.97 82.79 7.17
N SER A 605 -12.19 82.39 6.82
CA SER A 605 -13.29 83.31 6.52
C SER A 605 -13.69 84.20 7.71
N MET A 606 -13.56 83.68 8.94
CA MET A 606 -13.75 84.50 10.15
C MET A 606 -12.61 85.48 10.39
N GLU A 607 -11.37 85.14 10.03
CA GLU A 607 -10.22 86.04 10.13
C GLU A 607 -10.26 87.14 9.05
N GLU A 608 -10.61 86.78 7.81
CA GLU A 608 -10.92 87.71 6.73
C GLU A 608 -12.01 88.70 7.16
N ARG A 609 -13.12 88.21 7.72
CA ARG A 609 -14.19 89.08 8.26
C ARG A 609 -13.74 89.98 9.40
N LYS A 610 -12.85 89.53 10.28
CA LYS A 610 -12.27 90.42 11.30
C LYS A 610 -11.47 91.53 10.63
N GLN A 611 -10.62 91.19 9.66
CA GLN A 611 -9.78 92.14 8.93
C GLN A 611 -10.63 93.14 8.13
N GLU A 612 -11.70 92.69 7.46
CA GLU A 612 -12.72 93.55 6.84
C GLU A 612 -13.32 94.53 7.87
N VAL A 613 -13.76 94.03 9.03
CA VAL A 613 -14.33 94.85 10.11
C VAL A 613 -13.29 95.83 10.70
N GLU A 614 -12.01 95.45 10.79
CA GLU A 614 -10.94 96.35 11.21
C GLU A 614 -10.67 97.45 10.18
N VAL A 615 -10.62 97.11 8.88
CA VAL A 615 -10.51 98.08 7.78
C VAL A 615 -11.71 99.03 7.76
N HIS A 616 -12.94 98.54 7.91
CA HIS A 616 -14.13 99.38 8.04
C HIS A 616 -14.08 100.28 9.29
N ARG A 617 -13.67 99.75 10.44
CA ARG A 617 -13.51 100.51 11.69
C ARG A 617 -12.46 101.61 11.53
N ASP A 618 -11.36 101.33 10.85
CA ASP A 618 -10.26 102.28 10.67
C ASP A 618 -10.57 103.31 9.56
N GLY A 619 -11.37 102.94 8.55
CA GLY A 619 -12.03 103.86 7.63
C GLY A 619 -12.99 104.82 8.34
N LEU A 620 -13.91 104.32 9.17
CA LEU A 620 -14.80 105.13 10.00
C LEU A 620 -14.02 106.05 10.97
N ARG A 621 -12.88 105.59 11.50
CA ARG A 621 -11.97 106.43 12.31
C ARG A 621 -11.31 107.53 11.47
N ALA A 622 -10.96 107.27 10.20
CA ALA A 622 -10.43 108.27 9.29
C ALA A 622 -11.50 109.31 8.91
N GLU A 623 -12.71 108.88 8.54
CA GLU A 623 -13.87 109.77 8.33
C GLU A 623 -14.16 110.63 9.56
N LEU A 624 -14.12 110.04 10.76
CA LEU A 624 -14.34 110.76 12.01
C LEU A 624 -13.20 111.76 12.33
N ARG A 625 -11.97 111.53 11.85
CA ARG A 625 -10.89 112.53 11.89
C ARG A 625 -11.14 113.66 10.90
N LEU A 626 -11.46 113.33 9.64
CA LEU A 626 -11.79 114.33 8.62
C LEU A 626 -12.96 115.21 9.04
N LEU A 627 -14.03 114.64 9.60
CA LEU A 627 -15.16 115.40 10.15
C LEU A 627 -14.75 116.29 11.35
N ARG A 628 -13.80 115.86 12.18
CA ARG A 628 -13.23 116.72 13.25
C ARG A 628 -12.36 117.84 12.69
N GLU A 629 -11.60 117.58 11.64
CA GLU A 629 -10.80 118.57 10.92
C GLU A 629 -11.70 119.58 10.18
N ASP A 630 -12.80 119.13 9.57
CA ASP A 630 -13.84 119.97 8.98
C ASP A 630 -14.54 120.83 10.04
N VAL A 631 -14.94 120.25 11.18
CA VAL A 631 -15.49 121.02 12.31
C VAL A 631 -14.48 122.04 12.81
N HIS A 632 -13.19 121.69 12.89
CA HIS A 632 -12.14 122.61 13.30
C HIS A 632 -11.95 123.75 12.26
N ARG A 633 -11.96 123.43 10.97
CA ARG A 633 -11.91 124.39 9.86
C ARG A 633 -13.11 125.33 9.90
N ILE A 634 -14.33 124.82 10.03
CA ILE A 634 -15.56 125.63 10.18
C ILE A 634 -15.49 126.49 11.45
N THR A 635 -14.90 125.99 12.55
CA THR A 635 -14.71 126.78 13.77
C THR A 635 -13.69 127.90 13.57
N LEU A 636 -12.62 127.68 12.79
CA LEU A 636 -11.66 128.71 12.41
C LEU A 636 -12.28 129.74 11.45
N GLU A 637 -13.02 129.29 10.44
CA GLU A 637 -13.78 130.16 9.53
C GLU A 637 -14.81 130.99 10.29
N LEU A 638 -15.53 130.41 11.26
CA LEU A 638 -16.46 131.12 12.14
C LEU A 638 -15.74 132.17 12.98
N LYS A 639 -14.58 131.87 13.57
CA LYS A 639 -13.75 132.85 14.27
C LYS A 639 -13.27 133.96 13.35
N GLU A 640 -12.88 133.64 12.11
CA GLU A 640 -12.47 134.65 11.13
C GLU A 640 -13.65 135.52 10.68
N ARG A 641 -14.84 134.94 10.52
CA ARG A 641 -16.09 135.66 10.25
C ARG A 641 -16.49 136.55 11.41
N LEU A 642 -16.36 136.09 12.65
CA LEU A 642 -16.58 136.91 13.86
C LEU A 642 -15.57 138.06 13.92
N LEU A 643 -14.28 137.83 13.70
CA LEU A 643 -13.26 138.89 13.60
C LEU A 643 -13.54 139.87 12.44
N ARG A 644 -14.11 139.41 11.32
CA ARG A 644 -14.58 140.29 10.23
C ARG A 644 -15.82 141.07 10.66
N CYS A 645 -16.74 140.49 11.42
CA CYS A 645 -17.90 141.18 12.01
C CYS A 645 -17.47 142.22 13.05
N GLU A 646 -16.51 141.92 13.92
CA GLU A 646 -15.91 142.89 14.86
C GLU A 646 -15.20 144.02 14.12
N LYS A 647 -14.43 143.73 13.07
CA LYS A 647 -13.83 144.75 12.20
C LYS A 647 -14.90 145.58 11.45
N LEU A 648 -16.03 144.97 11.09
CA LEU A 648 -17.17 145.65 10.48
C LEU A 648 -17.94 146.49 11.50
N GLN A 649 -18.08 146.05 12.74
CA GLN A 649 -18.67 146.79 13.86
C GLN A 649 -17.79 147.97 14.24
N ALA A 650 -16.47 147.78 14.39
CA ALA A 650 -15.53 148.88 14.59
C ALA A 650 -15.54 149.86 13.41
N LYS A 651 -15.65 149.38 12.16
CA LYS A 651 -15.93 150.25 11.01
C LYS A 651 -17.30 150.93 11.12
N PHE A 652 -18.35 150.27 11.60
CA PHE A 652 -19.67 150.85 11.77
C PHE A 652 -19.70 151.90 12.88
N GLU A 653 -18.92 151.74 13.94
CA GLU A 653 -18.70 152.74 14.99
C GLU A 653 -17.92 153.93 14.44
N ILE A 654 -16.86 153.71 13.67
CA ILE A 654 -16.11 154.77 12.96
C ILE A 654 -17.00 155.50 11.94
N ILE A 655 -17.88 154.78 11.23
CA ILE A 655 -18.83 155.32 10.25
C ILE A 655 -19.97 156.07 10.96
N SER A 656 -20.48 155.57 12.08
CA SER A 656 -21.51 156.24 12.90
C SER A 656 -20.94 157.47 13.62
N ALA A 657 -19.66 157.45 14.01
CA ALA A 657 -18.93 158.61 14.50
C ALA A 657 -18.70 159.65 13.39
N LYS A 658 -18.61 159.23 12.12
CA LYS A 658 -18.49 160.10 10.94
C LYS A 658 -19.82 160.55 10.33
N HIS A 659 -20.95 159.89 10.59
CA HIS A 659 -22.26 160.24 10.01
C HIS A 659 -23.04 161.34 10.76
N ARG A 660 -22.34 162.19 11.53
CA ARG A 660 -22.82 163.55 11.84
C ARG A 660 -22.16 164.56 10.90
N GLY A 661 -22.73 164.70 9.70
CA GLY A 661 -22.48 165.85 8.81
C GLY A 661 -22.26 165.48 7.34
N SER A 662 -23.21 165.89 6.48
CA SER A 662 -23.20 165.84 5.00
C SER A 662 -23.10 164.42 4.39
N GLY A 663 -23.84 164.05 3.35
CA GLY A 663 -24.71 164.83 2.45
C GLY A 663 -24.16 164.75 1.03
N GLU A 664 -24.85 163.96 0.19
CA GLU A 664 -24.71 163.86 -1.29
C GLU A 664 -23.31 163.35 -1.78
N ASP A 665 -23.11 162.74 -2.95
CA ASP A 665 -24.01 162.47 -4.08
C ASP A 665 -23.55 161.25 -4.93
N ASP A 666 -24.35 160.93 -5.93
CA ASP A 666 -24.00 160.56 -7.31
C ASP A 666 -23.78 159.10 -7.79
N GLY A 667 -24.17 158.89 -9.06
CA GLY A 667 -23.77 157.79 -9.93
C GLY A 667 -22.39 158.03 -10.57
N GLU A 668 -22.04 157.52 -11.75
CA GLU A 668 -22.83 156.88 -12.80
C GLU A 668 -21.94 155.94 -13.66
N GLU A 669 -22.61 155.03 -14.38
CA GLU A 669 -22.22 154.42 -15.68
C GLU A 669 -20.93 153.58 -15.88
N ARG A 670 -20.97 152.79 -16.97
CA ARG A 670 -20.06 151.66 -17.28
C ARG A 670 -19.28 151.90 -18.57
N THR A 671 -17.98 151.63 -18.56
CA THR A 671 -17.11 151.75 -19.75
C THR A 671 -16.64 150.38 -20.28
N GLN A 672 -16.21 150.38 -21.54
CA GLN A 672 -16.01 149.19 -22.41
C GLN A 672 -15.03 148.12 -21.90
N ALA A 673 -14.18 148.44 -20.91
CA ALA A 673 -13.34 147.46 -20.21
C ALA A 673 -14.16 146.35 -19.52
N TYR A 674 -15.40 146.65 -19.09
CA TYR A 674 -16.29 145.67 -18.45
C TYR A 674 -16.56 144.44 -19.32
N TYR A 675 -16.74 144.62 -20.64
CA TYR A 675 -16.99 143.50 -21.55
C TYR A 675 -15.75 142.65 -21.82
N VAL A 676 -14.55 143.25 -21.83
CA VAL A 676 -13.29 142.50 -21.99
C VAL A 676 -12.98 141.69 -20.73
N ILE A 677 -13.19 142.27 -19.55
CA ILE A 677 -13.03 141.57 -18.26
C ILE A 677 -14.09 140.48 -18.11
N LYS A 678 -15.35 140.73 -18.50
CA LYS A 678 -16.42 139.71 -18.46
C LYS A 678 -16.15 138.57 -19.44
N ALA A 679 -15.68 138.84 -20.66
CA ALA A 679 -15.29 137.81 -21.61
C ALA A 679 -14.05 137.01 -21.15
N ALA A 680 -13.10 137.65 -20.45
CA ALA A 680 -11.98 136.96 -19.82
C ALA A 680 -12.44 136.06 -18.65
N GLN A 681 -13.35 136.55 -17.81
CA GLN A 681 -13.95 135.78 -16.71
C GLN A 681 -14.82 134.63 -17.21
N GLU A 682 -15.61 134.81 -18.26
CA GLU A 682 -16.39 133.73 -18.89
C GLU A 682 -15.47 132.70 -19.56
N ARG A 683 -14.34 133.11 -20.13
CA ARG A 683 -13.32 132.19 -20.65
C ARG A 683 -12.57 131.44 -19.55
N GLU A 684 -12.27 132.09 -18.42
CA GLU A 684 -11.67 131.45 -17.24
C GLU A 684 -12.66 130.51 -16.53
N ALA A 685 -13.94 130.86 -16.51
CA ALA A 685 -15.01 130.01 -15.98
C ALA A 685 -15.24 128.77 -16.87
N LEU A 686 -15.31 128.94 -18.19
CA LEU A 686 -15.36 127.83 -19.15
C LEU A 686 -14.09 126.98 -19.13
N GLN A 687 -12.94 127.56 -18.82
CA GLN A 687 -11.69 126.80 -18.64
C GLN A 687 -11.70 126.01 -17.32
N ARG A 688 -12.25 126.55 -16.23
CA ARG A 688 -12.49 125.79 -14.99
C ARG A 688 -13.54 124.69 -15.18
N GLU A 689 -14.65 124.94 -15.88
CA GLU A 689 -15.60 123.87 -16.24
C GLU A 689 -14.94 122.83 -17.15
N GLY A 690 -14.06 123.24 -18.06
CA GLY A 690 -13.22 122.34 -18.85
C GLY A 690 -12.32 121.47 -17.98
N ASP A 691 -11.55 122.07 -17.06
CA ASP A 691 -10.66 121.36 -16.14
C ASP A 691 -11.42 120.44 -15.15
N ASP A 692 -12.62 120.85 -14.69
CA ASP A 692 -13.50 120.04 -13.85
C ASP A 692 -14.13 118.87 -14.64
N LEU A 693 -14.49 119.09 -15.91
CA LEU A 693 -14.96 118.03 -16.81
C LEU A 693 -13.82 117.05 -17.15
N ASP A 694 -12.61 117.54 -17.44
CA ASP A 694 -11.41 116.73 -17.60
C ASP A 694 -11.07 115.95 -16.32
N GLY A 695 -11.27 116.56 -15.16
CA GLY A 695 -11.15 115.90 -13.85
C GLY A 695 -12.15 114.76 -13.70
N ARG A 696 -13.42 114.98 -14.05
CA ARG A 696 -14.47 113.94 -14.07
C ARG A 696 -14.20 112.87 -15.10
N ILE A 697 -13.69 113.21 -16.29
CA ILE A 697 -13.29 112.27 -17.33
C ILE A 697 -12.15 111.38 -16.82
N ARG A 698 -11.11 111.94 -16.20
CA ARG A 698 -10.00 111.15 -15.62
C ARG A 698 -10.42 110.28 -14.43
N VAL A 699 -11.44 110.68 -13.67
CA VAL A 699 -12.06 109.81 -12.65
C VAL A 699 -12.84 108.68 -13.32
N ALA A 700 -13.69 109.00 -14.30
CA ALA A 700 -14.44 108.00 -15.07
C ALA A 700 -13.53 107.04 -15.84
N GLU A 701 -12.40 107.48 -16.38
CA GLU A 701 -11.38 106.63 -17.03
C GLU A 701 -10.70 105.68 -16.02
N LYS A 702 -10.44 106.14 -14.79
CA LYS A 702 -9.93 105.28 -13.71
C LYS A 702 -10.99 104.30 -13.22
N GLU A 703 -12.24 104.72 -13.15
CA GLU A 703 -13.38 103.84 -12.84
C GLU A 703 -13.58 102.80 -13.96
N VAL A 704 -13.47 103.19 -15.24
CA VAL A 704 -13.48 102.26 -16.38
C VAL A 704 -12.30 101.30 -16.31
N ALA A 705 -11.08 101.76 -16.02
CA ALA A 705 -9.93 100.87 -15.85
C ALA A 705 -10.09 99.91 -14.65
N ALA A 706 -10.72 100.34 -13.56
CA ALA A 706 -11.07 99.48 -12.43
C ALA A 706 -12.23 98.50 -12.76
N LEU A 707 -13.18 98.93 -13.59
CA LEU A 707 -14.25 98.09 -14.11
C LEU A 707 -13.71 97.07 -15.12
N GLU A 708 -12.73 97.42 -15.94
CA GLU A 708 -12.01 96.49 -16.82
C GLU A 708 -11.16 95.50 -16.02
N ALA A 709 -10.49 95.93 -14.96
CA ALA A 709 -9.76 95.06 -14.05
C ALA A 709 -10.70 94.07 -13.31
N THR A 710 -11.84 94.55 -12.81
CA THR A 710 -12.85 93.69 -12.17
C THR A 710 -13.59 92.81 -13.18
N LEU A 711 -13.80 93.25 -14.42
CA LEU A 711 -14.30 92.41 -15.52
C LEU A 711 -13.28 91.33 -15.89
N ALA A 712 -11.98 91.64 -15.97
CA ALA A 712 -10.92 90.67 -16.21
C ALA A 712 -10.83 89.65 -15.05
N GLN A 713 -11.03 90.10 -13.80
CA GLN A 713 -11.07 89.23 -12.63
C GLN A 713 -12.35 88.38 -12.59
N LEU A 714 -13.50 88.91 -12.99
CA LEU A 714 -14.74 88.17 -13.18
C LEU A 714 -14.66 87.18 -14.35
N MET A 715 -13.96 87.52 -15.44
CA MET A 715 -13.64 86.60 -16.53
C MET A 715 -12.69 85.50 -16.05
N ALA A 716 -11.67 85.82 -15.27
CA ALA A 716 -10.76 84.84 -14.67
C ALA A 716 -11.53 83.88 -13.72
N VAL A 717 -12.42 84.41 -12.88
CA VAL A 717 -13.31 83.63 -12.03
C VAL A 717 -14.27 82.78 -12.88
N ASN A 718 -14.89 83.31 -13.93
CA ASN A 718 -15.73 82.53 -14.84
C ASN A 718 -14.95 81.45 -15.61
N THR A 719 -13.71 81.70 -16.01
CA THR A 719 -12.86 80.66 -16.62
C THR A 719 -12.45 79.60 -15.61
N ASN A 720 -12.22 79.97 -14.34
CA ASN A 720 -11.94 79.02 -13.27
C ASN A 720 -13.19 78.23 -12.86
N PHE A 721 -14.38 78.85 -12.90
CA PHE A 721 -15.66 78.19 -12.69
C PHE A 721 -15.99 77.25 -13.86
N ALA A 722 -15.77 77.67 -15.10
CA ALA A 722 -15.84 76.78 -16.27
C ALA A 722 -14.80 75.66 -16.22
N ALA A 723 -13.63 75.89 -15.60
CA ALA A 723 -12.62 74.86 -15.35
C ALA A 723 -13.01 73.92 -14.20
N SER A 724 -13.76 74.36 -13.19
CA SER A 724 -14.30 73.46 -12.15
C SER A 724 -15.49 72.63 -12.64
N TYR A 725 -16.22 73.09 -13.67
CA TYR A 725 -17.19 72.29 -14.43
C TYR A 725 -16.57 71.47 -15.57
N LYS A 726 -15.26 71.60 -15.85
CA LYS A 726 -14.55 70.63 -16.69
C LYS A 726 -14.45 69.33 -15.91
N LYS A 727 -15.27 68.37 -16.33
CA LYS A 727 -15.22 66.95 -15.93
C LYS A 727 -13.77 66.49 -15.78
N VAL A 728 -13.47 65.78 -14.69
CA VAL A 728 -12.18 65.13 -14.40
C VAL A 728 -11.54 64.66 -15.70
N GLY A 729 -10.28 65.06 -15.91
CA GLY A 729 -9.62 64.97 -17.20
C GLY A 729 -9.83 63.60 -17.83
N SER A 730 -10.49 63.55 -18.99
CA SER A 730 -10.85 62.29 -19.64
C SER A 730 -9.65 61.38 -19.92
N LYS A 731 -8.41 61.87 -19.79
CA LYS A 731 -7.19 61.07 -19.84
C LYS A 731 -7.10 60.04 -18.72
N GLU A 732 -7.14 60.43 -17.45
CA GLU A 732 -6.89 59.50 -16.34
C GLU A 732 -7.96 58.40 -16.30
N ALA A 733 -9.24 58.77 -16.41
CA ALA A 733 -10.33 57.79 -16.50
C ALA A 733 -10.30 56.93 -17.79
N PHE A 734 -9.66 57.40 -18.88
CA PHE A 734 -9.49 56.62 -20.11
C PHE A 734 -8.21 55.76 -20.08
N GLU A 735 -7.17 56.19 -19.36
CA GLU A 735 -5.94 55.44 -19.09
C GLU A 735 -6.21 54.31 -18.08
N GLU A 736 -7.01 54.55 -17.03
CA GLU A 736 -7.53 53.49 -16.16
C GLU A 736 -8.45 52.54 -16.92
N ARG A 737 -9.40 53.07 -17.72
CA ARG A 737 -10.28 52.23 -18.56
C ARG A 737 -9.49 51.44 -19.59
N ALA A 738 -8.43 52.00 -20.18
CA ALA A 738 -7.53 51.31 -21.09
C ALA A 738 -6.72 50.24 -20.36
N ALA A 739 -6.15 50.55 -19.18
CA ALA A 739 -5.43 49.57 -18.35
C ALA A 739 -6.33 48.44 -17.85
N LEU A 740 -7.60 48.71 -17.55
CA LEU A 740 -8.61 47.70 -17.23
C LEU A 740 -9.00 46.87 -18.47
N ARG A 741 -9.05 47.48 -19.66
CA ARG A 741 -9.28 46.78 -20.92
C ARG A 741 -8.10 45.88 -21.30
N ASP A 742 -6.88 46.37 -21.17
CA ASP A 742 -5.64 45.60 -21.30
C ASP A 742 -5.58 44.42 -20.33
N LYS A 743 -6.03 44.60 -19.08
CA LYS A 743 -6.15 43.53 -18.09
C LYS A 743 -7.24 42.52 -18.47
N LEU A 744 -8.36 42.99 -18.99
CA LEU A 744 -9.48 42.16 -19.49
C LEU A 744 -9.03 41.33 -20.70
N ASP A 745 -8.37 41.94 -21.68
CA ASP A 745 -7.90 41.30 -22.91
C ASP A 745 -6.79 40.28 -22.58
N LYS A 746 -5.82 40.62 -21.71
CA LYS A 746 -4.84 39.65 -21.17
C LYS A 746 -5.49 38.52 -20.37
N ALA A 747 -6.65 38.73 -19.74
CA ALA A 747 -7.41 37.67 -19.07
C ALA A 747 -8.17 36.79 -20.08
N TYR A 748 -8.72 37.37 -21.15
CA TYR A 748 -9.34 36.63 -22.25
C TYR A 748 -8.32 35.81 -23.05
N ASP A 749 -7.13 36.33 -23.32
CA ASP A 749 -6.04 35.57 -23.96
C ASP A 749 -5.59 34.40 -23.08
N LYS A 750 -5.45 34.61 -21.77
CA LYS A 750 -5.19 33.51 -20.82
C LYS A 750 -6.33 32.50 -20.79
N LEU A 751 -7.59 32.93 -20.80
CA LEU A 751 -8.75 32.03 -20.87
C LEU A 751 -8.76 31.23 -22.18
N LYS A 752 -8.41 31.86 -23.29
CA LYS A 752 -8.35 31.25 -24.62
C LYS A 752 -7.20 30.25 -24.72
N ALA A 753 -6.03 30.56 -24.16
CA ALA A 753 -4.93 29.62 -24.00
C ALA A 753 -5.34 28.43 -23.13
N ARG A 754 -5.96 28.66 -21.96
CA ARG A 754 -6.47 27.58 -21.09
C ARG A 754 -7.50 26.70 -21.77
N ARG A 755 -8.40 27.25 -22.59
CA ARG A 755 -9.35 26.47 -23.39
C ARG A 755 -8.68 25.68 -24.52
N ALA A 756 -7.58 26.18 -25.09
CA ALA A 756 -6.77 25.44 -26.05
C ALA A 756 -6.01 24.29 -25.37
N ASP A 757 -5.42 24.53 -24.19
CA ASP A 757 -4.81 23.50 -23.34
C ASP A 757 -5.84 22.41 -22.98
N GLU A 758 -7.03 22.82 -22.53
CA GLU A 758 -8.15 21.92 -22.17
C GLU A 758 -8.63 21.09 -23.37
N ALA A 759 -8.76 21.70 -24.55
CA ALA A 759 -9.13 21.01 -25.78
C ALA A 759 -8.02 20.03 -26.27
N ALA A 760 -6.74 20.38 -26.09
CA ALA A 760 -5.62 19.50 -26.39
C ALA A 760 -5.60 18.29 -25.45
N ILE A 761 -5.73 18.51 -24.14
CA ILE A 761 -5.81 17.43 -23.14
C ILE A 761 -7.03 16.54 -23.38
N ALA A 762 -8.19 17.11 -23.73
CA ALA A 762 -9.38 16.33 -24.10
C ALA A 762 -9.15 15.48 -25.37
N GLY A 763 -8.40 16.01 -26.35
CA GLY A 763 -7.97 15.27 -27.53
C GLY A 763 -7.03 14.11 -27.20
N ASP A 764 -6.02 14.35 -26.36
CA ASP A 764 -5.07 13.32 -25.89
C ASP A 764 -5.79 12.22 -25.11
N ILE A 765 -6.78 12.58 -24.28
CA ILE A 765 -7.65 11.63 -23.58
C ILE A 765 -8.41 10.77 -24.60
N GLN A 766 -9.09 11.36 -25.58
CA GLN A 766 -9.81 10.60 -26.61
C GLN A 766 -8.90 9.66 -27.43
N VAL A 767 -7.69 10.11 -27.77
CA VAL A 767 -6.68 9.26 -28.44
C VAL A 767 -6.24 8.10 -27.52
N SER A 768 -6.06 8.35 -26.23
CA SER A 768 -5.72 7.32 -25.24
C SER A 768 -6.85 6.30 -25.02
N GLU A 769 -8.11 6.75 -24.99
CA GLU A 769 -9.30 5.90 -24.89
C GLU A 769 -9.49 5.04 -26.15
N ALA A 770 -9.29 5.61 -27.33
CA ALA A 770 -9.30 4.86 -28.59
C ALA A 770 -8.18 3.80 -28.61
N ARG A 771 -6.98 4.13 -28.13
CA ARG A 771 -5.86 3.18 -28.01
C ARG A 771 -6.15 2.06 -27.00
N LEU A 772 -6.75 2.38 -25.85
CA LEU A 772 -7.19 1.39 -24.86
C LEU A 772 -8.29 0.48 -25.40
N SER A 773 -9.25 1.02 -26.17
CA SER A 773 -10.28 0.23 -26.85
C SER A 773 -9.68 -0.76 -27.85
N ASN A 774 -8.70 -0.31 -28.66
CA ASN A 774 -8.00 -1.18 -29.61
C ASN A 774 -7.19 -2.28 -28.90
N LEU A 775 -6.40 -1.93 -27.87
CA LEU A 775 -5.67 -2.91 -27.06
C LEU A 775 -6.63 -3.91 -26.39
N GLY A 776 -7.81 -3.47 -25.95
CA GLY A 776 -8.85 -4.35 -25.41
C GLY A 776 -9.47 -5.29 -26.46
N GLN A 777 -9.54 -4.88 -27.73
CA GLN A 777 -9.95 -5.75 -28.84
C GLN A 777 -8.86 -6.77 -29.20
N GLU A 778 -7.58 -6.33 -29.24
CA GLU A 778 -6.42 -7.20 -29.44
C GLU A 778 -6.30 -8.25 -28.32
N GLN A 779 -6.47 -7.84 -27.06
CA GLN A 779 -6.47 -8.78 -25.93
C GLN A 779 -7.57 -9.84 -26.06
N ARG A 780 -8.78 -9.45 -26.49
CA ARG A 780 -9.89 -10.40 -26.72
C ARG A 780 -9.60 -11.35 -27.88
N SER A 781 -8.99 -10.88 -28.96
CA SER A 781 -8.64 -11.75 -30.10
C SER A 781 -7.53 -12.74 -29.76
N LEU A 782 -6.51 -12.30 -29.01
CA LEU A 782 -5.46 -13.17 -28.48
C LEU A 782 -6.02 -14.19 -27.47
N GLN A 783 -6.94 -13.79 -26.59
CA GLN A 783 -7.59 -14.72 -25.66
C GLN A 783 -8.40 -15.78 -26.41
N ALA A 784 -9.18 -15.38 -27.44
CA ALA A 784 -9.91 -16.33 -28.28
C ALA A 784 -8.98 -17.30 -29.03
N LEU A 785 -7.80 -16.86 -29.46
CA LEU A 785 -6.77 -17.72 -30.05
C LEU A 785 -6.18 -18.70 -29.03
N VAL A 786 -5.91 -18.27 -27.80
CA VAL A 786 -5.46 -19.15 -26.69
C VAL A 786 -6.54 -20.18 -26.35
N ASP A 787 -7.81 -19.79 -26.30
CA ASP A 787 -8.93 -20.68 -26.04
C ASP A 787 -9.11 -21.72 -27.16
N ASP A 788 -8.88 -21.35 -28.43
CA ASP A 788 -8.90 -22.32 -29.54
C ASP A 788 -7.67 -23.25 -29.52
N MET A 789 -6.47 -22.73 -29.26
CA MET A 789 -5.26 -23.55 -29.16
C MET A 789 -5.28 -24.52 -27.97
N THR A 790 -5.90 -24.14 -26.84
CA THR A 790 -6.11 -25.04 -25.70
C THR A 790 -7.14 -26.12 -25.99
N ARG A 791 -8.22 -25.82 -26.75
CA ARG A 791 -9.16 -26.83 -27.25
C ARG A 791 -8.47 -27.84 -28.19
N ARG A 792 -7.72 -27.36 -29.19
CA ARG A 792 -6.95 -28.22 -30.11
C ARG A 792 -5.95 -29.10 -29.37
N LYS A 793 -5.27 -28.57 -28.33
CA LYS A 793 -4.39 -29.36 -27.46
C LYS A 793 -5.14 -30.47 -26.73
N ALA A 794 -6.31 -30.19 -26.17
CA ALA A 794 -7.13 -31.19 -25.48
C ALA A 794 -7.67 -32.27 -26.44
N GLU A 795 -8.04 -31.89 -27.65
CA GLU A 795 -8.44 -32.84 -28.71
C GLU A 795 -7.27 -33.73 -29.15
N ALA A 796 -6.09 -33.15 -29.37
CA ALA A 796 -4.87 -33.91 -29.70
C ALA A 796 -4.47 -34.88 -28.57
N GLN A 797 -4.61 -34.48 -27.30
CA GLN A 797 -4.37 -35.36 -26.15
C GLN A 797 -5.35 -36.54 -26.13
N ARG A 798 -6.66 -36.30 -26.31
CA ARG A 798 -7.67 -37.37 -26.43
C ARG A 798 -7.37 -38.33 -27.57
N GLN A 799 -7.02 -37.81 -28.75
CA GLN A 799 -6.64 -38.64 -29.89
C GLN A 799 -5.41 -39.50 -29.59
N LEU A 800 -4.40 -38.94 -28.91
CA LEU A 800 -3.18 -39.66 -28.54
C LEU A 800 -3.48 -40.80 -27.55
N ASP A 801 -4.34 -40.57 -26.56
CA ASP A 801 -4.77 -41.60 -25.61
C ASP A 801 -5.64 -42.67 -26.27
N GLU A 802 -6.56 -42.30 -27.18
CA GLU A 802 -7.26 -43.27 -28.02
C GLU A 802 -6.31 -44.14 -28.85
N GLN A 803 -5.24 -43.57 -29.42
CA GLN A 803 -4.24 -44.32 -30.17
C GLN A 803 -3.42 -45.24 -29.27
N ARG A 804 -3.07 -44.82 -28.04
CA ARG A 804 -2.46 -45.70 -27.03
C ARG A 804 -3.35 -46.88 -26.68
N GLU A 805 -4.64 -46.69 -26.48
CA GLU A 805 -5.59 -47.79 -26.25
C GLU A 805 -5.75 -48.72 -27.46
N LYS A 806 -5.72 -48.18 -28.69
CA LYS A 806 -5.77 -48.97 -29.93
C LYS A 806 -4.48 -49.79 -30.08
N LEU A 807 -3.32 -49.20 -29.80
CA LEU A 807 -2.01 -49.87 -29.78
C LEU A 807 -1.95 -50.97 -28.72
N GLY A 808 -2.35 -50.70 -27.47
CA GLY A 808 -2.40 -51.71 -26.41
C GLY A 808 -3.33 -52.87 -26.75
N ARG A 809 -4.47 -52.61 -27.40
CA ARG A 809 -5.37 -53.66 -27.92
C ARG A 809 -4.77 -54.42 -29.11
N ALA A 810 -3.94 -53.80 -29.94
CA ALA A 810 -3.25 -54.45 -31.04
C ALA A 810 -2.11 -55.36 -30.52
N LEU A 811 -1.24 -54.84 -29.64
CA LEU A 811 -0.17 -55.60 -28.97
C LEU A 811 -0.74 -56.80 -28.20
N GLY A 812 -1.77 -56.58 -27.39
CA GLY A 812 -2.48 -57.67 -26.70
C GLY A 812 -3.20 -58.68 -27.60
N ARG A 813 -3.29 -58.43 -28.93
CA ARG A 813 -3.73 -59.41 -29.93
C ARG A 813 -2.54 -60.08 -30.63
N THR A 814 -1.48 -59.36 -30.96
CA THR A 814 -0.26 -59.94 -31.54
C THR A 814 0.41 -60.89 -30.56
N ASP A 815 0.48 -60.57 -29.27
CA ASP A 815 1.05 -61.45 -28.25
C ASP A 815 0.26 -62.76 -28.11
N LYS A 816 -1.08 -62.67 -28.16
CA LYS A 816 -1.98 -63.84 -28.15
C LYS A 816 -1.85 -64.69 -29.41
N LEU A 817 -1.53 -64.09 -30.56
CA LEU A 817 -1.25 -64.82 -31.81
C LEU A 817 0.14 -65.46 -31.77
N ARG A 818 1.16 -64.73 -31.30
CA ARG A 818 2.55 -65.17 -31.14
C ARG A 818 2.64 -66.37 -30.17
N GLN A 819 1.90 -66.34 -29.06
CA GLN A 819 1.74 -67.50 -28.16
C GLN A 819 1.02 -68.69 -28.84
N LYS A 820 -0.06 -68.45 -29.58
CA LYS A 820 -0.82 -69.53 -30.26
C LYS A 820 -0.07 -70.22 -31.40
N LEU A 821 0.87 -69.51 -32.05
CA LEU A 821 1.64 -70.02 -33.19
C LEU A 821 2.99 -70.65 -32.79
N GLY A 822 3.38 -70.62 -31.50
CA GLY A 822 4.63 -71.21 -31.03
C GLY A 822 5.91 -70.53 -31.57
N LEU A 823 5.79 -69.32 -32.14
CA LEU A 823 6.85 -68.64 -32.90
C LEU A 823 7.95 -67.99 -32.04
N ALA A 824 7.90 -68.12 -30.71
CA ALA A 824 8.81 -67.44 -29.80
C ALA A 824 10.30 -67.80 -29.96
N ASN A 825 10.63 -68.95 -30.57
CA ASN A 825 12.00 -69.43 -30.80
C ASN A 825 12.14 -70.13 -32.18
N SER A 826 11.64 -69.52 -33.25
CA SER A 826 11.83 -69.98 -34.64
C SER A 826 12.64 -68.96 -35.45
N PRO A 827 13.54 -69.37 -36.36
CA PRO A 827 14.23 -68.43 -37.26
C PRO A 827 13.25 -67.61 -38.12
N GLN A 828 12.06 -68.15 -38.41
CA GLN A 828 10.99 -67.43 -39.11
C GLN A 828 10.38 -66.29 -38.27
N GLY A 829 10.48 -66.36 -36.94
CA GLY A 829 10.06 -65.27 -36.04
C GLY A 829 11.00 -64.06 -36.12
N ALA A 830 12.32 -64.31 -36.23
CA ALA A 830 13.32 -63.26 -36.39
C ALA A 830 13.19 -62.54 -37.75
N ASP A 831 12.87 -63.25 -38.82
CA ASP A 831 12.59 -62.63 -40.13
C ASP A 831 11.31 -61.77 -40.12
N VAL A 832 10.28 -62.18 -39.38
CA VAL A 832 9.06 -61.37 -39.18
C VAL A 832 9.35 -60.13 -38.35
N GLU A 833 10.10 -60.23 -37.25
CA GLU A 833 10.53 -59.08 -36.46
C GLU A 833 11.40 -58.10 -37.29
N LEU A 834 12.30 -58.62 -38.11
CA LEU A 834 13.13 -57.79 -39.00
C LEU A 834 12.28 -57.10 -40.08
N ALA A 835 11.23 -57.75 -40.58
CA ALA A 835 10.27 -57.15 -41.51
C ALA A 835 9.42 -56.07 -40.83
N GLU A 836 8.85 -56.36 -39.64
CA GLU A 836 8.09 -55.40 -38.83
C GLU A 836 8.93 -54.16 -38.50
N VAL A 837 10.18 -54.33 -38.04
CA VAL A 837 11.10 -53.21 -37.76
C VAL A 837 11.40 -52.41 -39.04
N ARG A 838 11.62 -53.06 -40.19
CA ARG A 838 11.87 -52.37 -41.47
C ARG A 838 10.66 -51.56 -41.95
N ASP A 839 9.45 -52.07 -41.76
CA ASP A 839 8.22 -51.38 -42.18
C ASP A 839 7.82 -50.27 -41.22
N VAL A 840 8.00 -50.46 -39.91
CA VAL A 840 7.88 -49.40 -38.89
C VAL A 840 8.88 -48.27 -39.13
N THR A 841 10.13 -48.61 -39.50
CA THR A 841 11.16 -47.61 -39.86
C THR A 841 10.80 -46.87 -41.15
N ARG A 842 10.26 -47.56 -42.17
CA ARG A 842 9.72 -46.91 -43.39
C ARG A 842 8.55 -45.99 -43.09
N ALA A 843 7.63 -46.39 -42.21
CA ALA A 843 6.49 -45.55 -41.81
C ALA A 843 6.96 -44.26 -41.11
N MET A 844 7.85 -44.38 -40.13
CA MET A 844 8.43 -43.20 -39.44
C MET A 844 9.16 -42.26 -40.40
N LEU A 845 9.94 -42.78 -41.36
CA LEU A 845 10.62 -41.97 -42.36
C LEU A 845 9.67 -41.25 -43.34
N LEU A 846 8.46 -41.79 -43.56
CA LEU A 846 7.41 -41.15 -44.35
C LEU A 846 6.64 -40.09 -43.54
N GLU A 847 6.38 -40.33 -42.25
CA GLU A 847 5.77 -39.33 -41.36
C GLU A 847 6.71 -38.15 -41.09
N LEU A 848 8.00 -38.39 -40.86
CA LEU A 848 9.02 -37.33 -40.75
C LEU A 848 9.07 -36.46 -42.02
N LYS A 849 8.97 -37.07 -43.20
CA LYS A 849 8.86 -36.35 -44.48
C LYS A 849 7.58 -35.52 -44.58
N ALA A 850 6.44 -36.05 -44.12
CA ALA A 850 5.17 -35.30 -44.10
C ALA A 850 5.22 -34.11 -43.12
N LEU A 851 5.82 -34.29 -41.94
CA LEU A 851 6.01 -33.23 -40.94
C LEU A 851 6.97 -32.13 -41.42
N ALA A 852 8.05 -32.50 -42.11
CA ALA A 852 8.98 -31.56 -42.73
C ALA A 852 8.31 -30.73 -43.85
N LEU A 853 7.43 -31.34 -44.65
CA LEU A 853 6.64 -30.63 -45.67
C LEU A 853 5.55 -29.74 -45.06
N ALA A 854 4.95 -30.14 -43.95
CA ALA A 854 3.89 -29.37 -43.27
C ALA A 854 4.43 -28.14 -42.52
N ASN A 855 5.69 -28.16 -42.07
CA ASN A 855 6.31 -27.08 -41.29
C ASN A 855 7.67 -26.63 -41.88
N PRO A 856 7.68 -25.87 -42.99
CA PRO A 856 8.92 -25.49 -43.68
C PRO A 856 9.91 -24.69 -42.82
N GLY A 857 9.42 -23.89 -41.87
CA GLY A 857 10.26 -23.07 -40.99
C GLY A 857 10.94 -23.81 -39.84
N ALA A 858 10.69 -25.12 -39.66
CA ALA A 858 11.23 -25.89 -38.54
C ALA A 858 12.56 -26.62 -38.84
N MET A 859 13.13 -26.45 -40.05
CA MET A 859 14.42 -27.04 -40.48
C MET A 859 14.54 -28.57 -40.30
N ILE A 860 13.42 -29.29 -40.23
CA ILE A 860 13.38 -30.74 -39.94
C ILE A 860 14.11 -31.56 -41.02
N ALA A 861 14.01 -31.16 -42.29
CA ALA A 861 14.72 -31.81 -43.38
C ALA A 861 16.25 -31.67 -43.25
N GLU A 862 16.73 -30.46 -42.95
CA GLU A 862 18.16 -30.15 -42.75
C GLU A 862 18.71 -30.87 -41.51
N ALA A 863 17.92 -30.96 -40.43
CA ALA A 863 18.28 -31.73 -39.23
C ALA A 863 18.37 -33.24 -39.50
N CYS A 864 17.50 -33.80 -40.34
CA CYS A 864 17.59 -35.20 -40.79
C CYS A 864 18.83 -35.44 -41.66
N GLU A 865 19.17 -34.53 -42.58
CA GLU A 865 20.39 -34.64 -43.39
C GLU A 865 21.66 -34.52 -42.55
N ALA A 866 21.70 -33.59 -41.58
CA ALA A 866 22.81 -33.45 -40.64
C ALA A 866 23.01 -34.69 -39.75
N ALA A 867 21.92 -35.41 -39.42
CA ALA A 867 21.96 -36.69 -38.71
C ALA A 867 22.27 -37.90 -39.63
N GLY A 868 22.50 -37.70 -40.94
CA GLY A 868 22.76 -38.77 -41.90
C GLY A 868 21.52 -39.59 -42.31
N ILE A 869 20.32 -39.15 -41.92
CA ILE A 869 19.06 -39.85 -42.17
C ILE A 869 18.49 -39.43 -43.53
N ARG A 870 18.70 -40.26 -44.56
CA ARG A 870 18.12 -40.02 -45.89
C ARG A 870 16.61 -40.27 -45.90
N LEU A 871 15.83 -39.20 -45.98
CA LEU A 871 14.38 -39.27 -46.20
C LEU A 871 14.06 -39.89 -47.59
N PRO A 872 12.96 -40.65 -47.75
CA PRO A 872 12.69 -41.38 -48.99
C PRO A 872 12.49 -40.46 -50.21
N SER A 873 13.44 -40.52 -51.15
CA SER A 873 13.43 -39.77 -52.41
C SER A 873 12.56 -40.44 -53.48
N GLY A 874 11.25 -40.50 -53.23
CA GLY A 874 10.26 -41.05 -54.16
C GLY A 874 8.84 -40.61 -53.82
N GLY A 875 8.02 -40.40 -54.84
CA GLY A 875 6.59 -40.15 -54.71
C GLY A 875 5.81 -41.45 -54.90
N SER A 876 5.54 -42.16 -53.81
CA SER A 876 4.70 -43.37 -53.82
C SER A 876 3.83 -43.44 -52.58
N ASN A 877 2.53 -43.25 -52.74
CA ASN A 877 1.55 -43.55 -51.69
C ASN A 877 1.54 -45.06 -51.38
N PRO A 878 1.25 -45.48 -50.13
CA PRO A 878 1.31 -46.89 -49.74
C PRO A 878 0.16 -47.71 -50.36
N PRO A 879 0.38 -49.00 -50.66
CA PRO A 879 -0.66 -49.89 -51.18
C PRO A 879 -1.59 -50.40 -50.07
N SER A 880 -2.90 -50.32 -50.28
CA SER A 880 -3.89 -50.97 -49.42
C SER A 880 -4.09 -52.44 -49.83
N LEU A 881 -3.72 -53.39 -48.97
CA LEU A 881 -4.03 -54.81 -49.13
C LEU A 881 -5.06 -55.26 -48.08
N GLY A 882 -6.21 -55.77 -48.55
CA GLY A 882 -7.12 -56.58 -47.75
C GLY A 882 -6.66 -58.06 -47.72
N GLY A 883 -7.25 -58.94 -46.93
CA GLY A 883 -8.39 -58.78 -46.02
C GLY A 883 -8.89 -60.15 -45.53
N SER A 884 -10.14 -60.26 -45.07
CA SER A 884 -10.84 -61.55 -44.92
C SER A 884 -12.37 -61.36 -44.97
N ARG A 885 -13.02 -62.21 -45.78
CA ARG A 885 -14.49 -62.37 -46.00
C ARG A 885 -14.98 -63.64 -45.24
N PRO A 886 -16.25 -64.13 -45.31
CA PRO A 886 -17.46 -63.71 -46.08
C PRO A 886 -18.77 -63.60 -45.24
N GLY A 887 -19.94 -63.32 -45.87
CA GLY A 887 -21.21 -63.23 -45.11
C GLY A 887 -22.59 -63.08 -45.80
N SER A 888 -22.78 -63.38 -47.09
CA SER A 888 -24.10 -63.52 -47.80
C SER A 888 -25.08 -62.31 -47.88
N ALA A 889 -26.07 -62.39 -48.78
CA ALA A 889 -26.97 -61.29 -49.20
C ALA A 889 -28.40 -61.75 -49.63
N ARG A 890 -29.30 -60.75 -49.81
CA ARG A 890 -30.74 -60.72 -50.27
C ARG A 890 -31.68 -60.26 -49.14
N SER A 891 -32.74 -59.46 -49.37
CA SER A 891 -33.52 -59.04 -50.57
C SER A 891 -33.37 -57.52 -50.90
N GLN A 892 -33.57 -56.97 -52.12
CA GLN A 892 -34.81 -56.78 -52.93
C GLN A 892 -35.95 -56.08 -52.14
N THR A 893 -36.73 -55.09 -52.60
CA THR A 893 -37.01 -54.41 -53.91
C THR A 893 -37.85 -53.11 -53.63
N SER A 894 -38.11 -52.09 -54.48
CA SER A 894 -37.51 -51.52 -55.73
C SER A 894 -38.33 -50.31 -56.27
N LEU A 895 -37.69 -49.27 -56.86
CA LEU A 895 -38.25 -48.22 -57.78
C LEU A 895 -39.29 -47.21 -57.17
N GLY A 896 -39.40 -45.94 -57.59
CA GLY A 896 -38.59 -45.12 -58.51
C GLY A 896 -39.13 -43.69 -58.77
N SER A 897 -38.32 -42.86 -59.45
CA SER A 897 -38.69 -41.85 -60.47
C SER A 897 -39.50 -40.55 -60.16
N VAL A 898 -38.77 -39.41 -60.20
CA VAL A 898 -39.02 -38.19 -61.02
C VAL A 898 -40.27 -37.27 -60.81
N ARG A 899 -39.96 -35.96 -60.65
CA ARG A 899 -40.71 -34.71 -61.00
C ARG A 899 -41.72 -34.04 -60.04
N SER A 900 -41.52 -32.71 -59.95
CA SER A 900 -42.53 -31.64 -60.10
C SER A 900 -43.12 -30.94 -58.85
N ALA A 901 -42.57 -29.75 -58.60
CA ALA A 901 -43.26 -28.44 -58.46
C ALA A 901 -44.13 -28.06 -57.23
N ARG A 902 -44.01 -26.75 -56.95
CA ARG A 902 -45.02 -25.82 -56.38
C ARG A 902 -45.50 -25.98 -54.94
N SER A 903 -45.04 -25.01 -54.12
CA SER A 903 -45.85 -24.05 -53.35
C SER A 903 -47.15 -24.51 -52.67
N VAL A 904 -47.28 -24.22 -51.37
CA VAL A 904 -48.17 -23.17 -50.82
C VAL A 904 -47.87 -22.98 -49.31
N ALA A 905 -48.29 -21.82 -48.80
CA ALA A 905 -48.29 -21.29 -47.43
C ALA A 905 -48.68 -22.30 -46.29
N SER A 906 -48.57 -22.00 -44.99
CA SER A 906 -48.81 -20.69 -44.34
C SER A 906 -48.42 -20.61 -42.86
N GLN A 907 -48.09 -19.39 -42.38
CA GLN A 907 -48.28 -18.87 -40.99
C GLN A 907 -47.51 -19.59 -39.86
N GLN A 908 -47.15 -19.01 -38.70
CA GLN A 908 -47.09 -17.66 -38.09
C GLN A 908 -46.06 -17.82 -36.93
N ARG A 909 -45.40 -16.85 -36.28
CA ARG A 909 -45.50 -15.39 -36.05
C ARG A 909 -44.06 -14.98 -35.63
N GLY A 910 -43.42 -13.91 -36.14
CA GLY A 910 -43.52 -12.52 -35.64
C GLY A 910 -42.70 -12.32 -34.34
N GLY A 911 -41.77 -11.37 -34.20
CA GLY A 911 -41.18 -10.31 -35.05
C GLY A 911 -39.86 -9.84 -34.36
N MET A 912 -39.25 -8.68 -34.58
CA MET A 912 -39.34 -7.60 -35.57
C MET A 912 -38.01 -6.83 -35.48
N GLY A 913 -37.41 -6.40 -36.59
CA GLY A 913 -36.11 -5.71 -36.58
C GLY A 913 -35.81 -5.06 -37.92
N GLY A 914 -36.44 -3.91 -38.18
CA GLY A 914 -36.29 -3.16 -39.43
C GLY A 914 -35.30 -2.01 -39.31
N SER A 915 -34.48 -1.84 -40.35
CA SER A 915 -33.69 -0.64 -40.69
C SER A 915 -34.63 0.54 -41.10
N PRO A 916 -34.21 1.74 -41.61
CA PRO A 916 -33.02 1.98 -42.47
C PRO A 916 -32.35 3.39 -42.50
N ALA A 917 -31.39 3.50 -43.42
CA ALA A 917 -31.13 4.63 -44.33
C ALA A 917 -30.38 5.89 -43.84
N VAL A 918 -29.10 5.90 -44.24
CA VAL A 918 -28.37 7.01 -44.90
C VAL A 918 -29.24 8.18 -45.43
N ARG A 919 -28.84 9.41 -45.11
CA ARG A 919 -29.00 10.56 -46.03
C ARG A 919 -27.92 11.64 -45.83
N THR A 920 -27.20 11.93 -46.90
CA THR A 920 -26.24 13.04 -47.04
C THR A 920 -26.98 14.32 -47.42
N ILE A 921 -26.71 15.45 -46.74
CA ILE A 921 -27.06 16.81 -47.21
C ILE A 921 -25.88 17.76 -46.89
N GLN A 922 -25.71 18.78 -47.74
CA GLN A 922 -24.55 19.66 -47.82
C GLN A 922 -24.60 20.88 -46.88
N LEU A 923 -23.43 21.52 -46.79
CA LEU A 923 -23.11 22.86 -46.28
C LEU A 923 -24.17 23.95 -46.53
N GLY A 924 -24.29 24.90 -45.58
CA GLY A 924 -24.88 26.22 -45.83
C GLY A 924 -25.19 27.03 -44.56
N ALA A 925 -24.42 28.12 -44.35
CA ALA A 925 -24.47 29.11 -43.25
C ALA A 925 -23.95 28.62 -41.88
#